data_AF-A0A0B3AZ00-F1
#
_entry.id   AF-A0A0B3AZ00-F1
#
_cell.length_a   1.000
_cell.length_b   1.000
_cell.length_c   1.000
_cell.angle_alpha   90.00
_cell.angle_beta   90.00
_cell.angle_gamma   90.00
#
_symmetry.space_group_name_H-M   'P 1'
#
loop_
_entity.id
_entity.type
_entity.pdbx_description
1 polymer ?
#
loop_
_entity_poly.entity_id
_entity_poly.type
_entity_poly.pdbx_seq_one_letter_code
_entity_poly.pdbx_strand_id
1 'polypeptide(L)'
;MQEKFALKKTLRKVAAVGTSIAMVGVTLSGALAVGTLGNYPSPFTKNLGETVVVWGADTDSAAVQDVLAGLPGGSTSGTTTQVVVPGKVLYGVNSLGTQKVDDLFMKGDTEDMALGTLLNVSTEFGSVLQDNQVAGLLDSSVNIDIGSVSDDYSLHEEVFFNGAGTNGSSVESGLTYDRSEEWKERTFVQIPTSSFGYRFKFDKNLKSGNFLNDSTTDDPILLPFLGKNIEITAATNTSVTANVGEAHRLSAGDSVVVNVGGVQRTVTLKGTSASKADVEVDGQPLTITEDSTRTFRFTEKNVQVRVQDVFNEDGIANDRATLLIGEDARKTYNSGDEYIGEDEDDPVWTWNLVGLMTATPTLEVKNAISINNWAETDNPAVKHALYVGDYLCLPNNYVCIVFEGMSEADEMFQQYEITSDADRTLSHADGDTTKREGARTISFKTVGLTDQGFVASGTDTDEVVMAINESEITFSRKEQDGNEFIQFANVSIPGGEQNFVMPQMNDVFTFDYKSSSIPVDFAYSNNTNKGNLTLDFGTADAVTVNTDGNVVIQFENDTKNSFTYLGDSDSDTTTAIDLRYNHMGTLYDISGKEENLRTKHGLVIYDPKSTQSSDSLKIALPGDAVDYKALVRVARPKEGTTSSGTVVKSASVTMRDTDVADLTAYNVVAVGGPCVNRATRQLLNMAVDSPACGTDSGLTGAGDAVVELKANGAKSALLVWGWEADDTRRAAVLLKNPDTFKQKLTEAGKTDQTAVTVKGTDLSLSGITVA
;
A
#
# COMPACT_ATOMS: atom_id res chain seq x y z
N MET A 1 -59.91 20.58 -50.43
CA MET A 1 -58.57 20.62 -51.07
C MET A 1 -57.69 19.70 -50.25
N GLN A 2 -57.73 18.42 -50.61
CA GLN A 2 -56.73 17.74 -51.45
C GLN A 2 -55.48 17.42 -50.62
N GLU A 3 -55.39 16.19 -50.10
CA GLU A 3 -54.83 15.00 -50.79
C GLU A 3 -53.29 15.07 -50.79
N LYS A 4 -52.54 14.04 -50.39
CA LYS A 4 -52.54 12.65 -50.90
C LYS A 4 -51.96 11.71 -49.81
N PHE A 5 -52.58 10.57 -49.49
CA PHE A 5 -52.49 9.25 -50.18
C PHE A 5 -51.03 8.69 -50.20
N ALA A 6 -50.73 7.44 -49.85
CA ALA A 6 -51.54 6.21 -49.87
C ALA A 6 -50.87 5.01 -49.13
N LEU A 7 -51.71 4.10 -48.58
CA LEU A 7 -51.78 2.61 -48.73
C LEU A 7 -50.47 1.77 -48.80
N LYS A 8 -50.32 0.53 -48.31
CA LYS A 8 -51.17 -0.68 -48.05
C LYS A 8 -50.18 -1.71 -47.40
N LYS A 9 -50.51 -2.75 -46.62
CA LYS A 9 -51.38 -3.89 -46.94
C LYS A 9 -51.45 -4.89 -45.75
N THR A 10 -52.61 -5.52 -45.66
CA THR A 10 -53.15 -6.55 -44.74
C THR A 10 -52.58 -7.97 -44.93
N LEU A 11 -52.60 -8.84 -43.90
CA LEU A 11 -53.15 -10.23 -43.84
C LEU A 11 -52.75 -10.93 -42.51
N ARG A 12 -53.68 -11.15 -41.56
CA ARG A 12 -54.51 -12.36 -41.27
C ARG A 12 -53.81 -13.54 -40.55
N LYS A 13 -54.29 -13.82 -39.33
CA LYS A 13 -54.18 -15.08 -38.55
C LYS A 13 -54.82 -16.26 -39.32
N VAL A 14 -54.28 -17.47 -39.16
CA VAL A 14 -54.97 -18.74 -38.76
C VAL A 14 -53.92 -19.86 -38.61
N ALA A 15 -54.12 -20.68 -37.57
CA ALA A 15 -53.30 -21.77 -37.06
C ALA A 15 -53.28 -23.05 -37.93
N ALA A 16 -52.27 -23.91 -37.69
CA ALA A 16 -52.42 -25.36 -37.76
C ALA A 16 -51.34 -26.07 -36.90
N VAL A 17 -51.81 -26.85 -35.94
CA VAL A 17 -51.06 -27.83 -35.14
C VAL A 17 -50.72 -29.04 -36.01
N GLY A 18 -49.50 -29.57 -35.88
CA GLY A 18 -49.09 -30.84 -36.49
C GLY A 18 -47.82 -31.39 -35.84
N THR A 19 -48.00 -32.25 -34.84
CA THR A 19 -46.96 -33.08 -34.21
C THR A 19 -46.36 -34.09 -35.19
N SER A 20 -45.04 -34.17 -35.33
CA SER A 20 -44.24 -35.42 -35.22
C SER A 20 -42.74 -35.20 -35.48
N ILE A 21 -41.94 -36.01 -34.79
CA ILE A 21 -40.49 -36.00 -34.58
C ILE A 21 -39.70 -36.47 -35.82
N ALA A 22 -38.59 -35.81 -36.16
CA ALA A 22 -37.40 -36.43 -36.76
C ALA A 22 -36.16 -35.51 -36.59
N MET A 23 -35.15 -36.00 -35.86
CA MET A 23 -33.79 -35.45 -35.89
C MET A 23 -33.12 -35.81 -37.22
N VAL A 24 -32.57 -34.84 -37.96
CA VAL A 24 -31.32 -34.95 -38.75
C VAL A 24 -30.76 -33.54 -38.91
N GLY A 25 -29.47 -33.38 -38.61
CA GLY A 25 -28.78 -32.10 -38.48
C GLY A 25 -28.57 -31.30 -39.76
N VAL A 26 -28.29 -30.02 -39.53
CA VAL A 26 -27.58 -29.14 -40.46
C VAL A 26 -26.43 -28.51 -39.67
N THR A 27 -25.26 -29.11 -39.78
CA THR A 27 -23.99 -28.40 -39.75
C THR A 27 -23.86 -27.62 -41.06
N LEU A 28 -23.86 -26.29 -40.99
CA LEU A 28 -23.27 -25.36 -41.96
C LEU A 28 -22.97 -24.07 -41.17
N SER A 29 -21.80 -23.97 -40.56
CA SER A 29 -20.63 -23.26 -41.09
C SER A 29 -20.71 -21.75 -40.90
N GLY A 30 -20.37 -21.31 -39.69
CA GLY A 30 -19.79 -19.99 -39.43
C GLY A 30 -18.39 -20.20 -38.87
N ALA A 31 -17.46 -20.69 -39.69
CA ALA A 31 -16.05 -20.56 -39.35
C ALA A 31 -15.76 -19.05 -39.28
N LEU A 32 -15.49 -18.53 -38.08
CA LEU A 32 -14.91 -17.20 -37.96
C LEU A 32 -13.61 -17.24 -38.76
N ALA A 33 -13.50 -16.40 -39.79
CA ALA A 33 -12.23 -16.20 -40.48
C ALA A 33 -11.21 -15.78 -39.41
N VAL A 34 -10.13 -16.55 -39.27
CA VAL A 34 -8.98 -16.14 -38.47
C VAL A 34 -8.55 -14.78 -38.99
N GLY A 35 -8.56 -13.76 -38.13
CA GLY A 35 -8.09 -12.44 -38.50
C GLY A 35 -6.63 -12.49 -38.96
N THR A 36 -6.18 -11.49 -39.68
CA THR A 36 -4.75 -11.33 -40.01
C THR A 36 -4.03 -10.66 -38.84
N LEU A 37 -2.70 -10.75 -38.78
CA LEU A 37 -1.93 -10.07 -37.74
C LEU A 37 -2.12 -8.55 -37.74
N GLY A 38 -2.48 -7.95 -38.88
CA GLY A 38 -2.88 -6.54 -38.97
C GLY A 38 -4.11 -6.18 -38.11
N ASN A 39 -4.93 -7.17 -37.74
CA ASN A 39 -6.10 -6.98 -36.89
C ASN A 39 -5.79 -7.10 -35.38
N TYR A 40 -4.56 -7.43 -34.97
CA TYR A 40 -4.17 -7.43 -33.56
C TYR A 40 -4.30 -6.01 -32.95
N PRO A 41 -4.74 -5.85 -31.68
CA PRO A 41 -5.19 -6.86 -30.72
C PRO A 41 -6.69 -7.21 -30.81
N SER A 42 -7.40 -6.82 -31.87
CA SER A 42 -8.87 -6.90 -31.96
C SER A 42 -9.51 -8.24 -31.57
N PRO A 43 -8.95 -9.42 -31.91
CA PRO A 43 -9.53 -10.71 -31.51
C PRO A 43 -9.61 -10.90 -29.99
N PHE A 44 -8.71 -10.26 -29.25
CA PHE A 44 -8.58 -10.38 -27.79
C PHE A 44 -9.22 -9.19 -27.04
N THR A 45 -9.61 -8.14 -27.76
CA THR A 45 -10.19 -6.91 -27.15
C THR A 45 -11.69 -6.98 -26.82
N LYS A 46 -12.43 -7.89 -27.44
CA LYS A 46 -13.91 -7.94 -27.34
C LYS A 46 -14.43 -9.00 -26.37
N ASN A 47 -13.59 -9.97 -25.98
CA ASN A 47 -13.94 -11.14 -25.16
C ASN A 47 -12.89 -11.39 -24.06
N LEU A 48 -12.53 -10.36 -23.29
CA LEU A 48 -11.42 -10.43 -22.32
C LEU A 48 -11.66 -11.44 -21.18
N GLY A 49 -12.91 -11.62 -20.73
CA GLY A 49 -13.27 -12.65 -19.74
C GLY A 49 -13.21 -14.09 -20.26
N GLU A 50 -12.94 -14.27 -21.55
CA GLU A 50 -12.72 -15.57 -22.18
C GLU A 50 -11.27 -15.70 -22.69
N THR A 51 -10.38 -14.76 -22.33
CA THR A 51 -8.98 -14.77 -22.80
C THR A 51 -8.03 -15.21 -21.70
N VAL A 52 -7.24 -16.24 -21.98
CA VAL A 52 -6.19 -16.75 -21.08
C VAL A 52 -4.82 -16.57 -21.70
N VAL A 53 -3.86 -16.09 -20.90
CA VAL A 53 -2.44 -16.03 -21.29
C VAL A 53 -1.72 -17.19 -20.61
N VAL A 54 -1.03 -18.01 -21.40
CA VAL A 54 -0.40 -19.25 -20.95
C VAL A 54 1.09 -19.25 -21.24
N TRP A 55 1.89 -19.72 -20.28
CA TRP A 55 3.34 -19.91 -20.43
C TRP A 55 3.81 -21.23 -19.81
N GLY A 56 4.96 -21.71 -20.25
CA GLY A 56 5.50 -23.00 -19.81
C GLY A 56 6.71 -22.90 -18.88
N ALA A 57 7.66 -22.01 -19.18
CA ALA A 57 8.88 -21.86 -18.39
C ALA A 57 8.91 -20.53 -17.62
N ASP A 58 9.57 -20.48 -16.46
CA ASP A 58 9.69 -19.24 -15.69
C ASP A 58 10.53 -18.17 -16.43
N THR A 59 11.38 -18.59 -17.37
CA THR A 59 12.12 -17.72 -18.29
C THR A 59 11.21 -16.93 -19.25
N ASP A 60 9.96 -17.37 -19.43
CA ASP A 60 8.97 -16.69 -20.28
C ASP A 60 8.25 -15.55 -19.58
N SER A 61 8.39 -15.44 -18.25
CA SER A 61 7.62 -14.50 -17.41
C SER A 61 7.74 -13.05 -17.89
N ALA A 62 8.94 -12.59 -18.24
CA ALA A 62 9.15 -11.24 -18.76
C ALA A 62 8.45 -11.01 -20.11
N ALA A 63 8.51 -11.98 -21.03
CA ALA A 63 7.83 -11.91 -22.31
C ALA A 63 6.29 -11.94 -22.16
N VAL A 64 5.78 -12.73 -21.21
CA VAL A 64 4.34 -12.76 -20.87
C VAL A 64 3.87 -11.38 -20.40
N GLN A 65 4.62 -10.72 -19.52
CA GLN A 65 4.28 -9.38 -19.05
C GLN A 65 4.27 -8.35 -20.18
N ASP A 66 5.23 -8.43 -21.11
CA ASP A 66 5.26 -7.55 -22.27
C ASP A 66 4.07 -7.80 -23.22
N VAL A 67 3.65 -9.06 -23.44
CA VAL A 67 2.44 -9.36 -24.24
C VAL A 67 1.17 -8.91 -23.53
N LEU A 68 1.06 -9.13 -22.21
CA LEU A 68 -0.08 -8.68 -21.40
C LEU A 68 -0.25 -7.17 -21.50
N ALA A 69 0.84 -6.41 -21.37
CA ALA A 69 0.82 -4.95 -21.48
C ALA A 69 0.34 -4.45 -22.86
N GLY A 70 0.39 -5.28 -23.91
CA GLY A 70 -0.16 -4.98 -25.24
C GLY A 70 -1.65 -5.31 -25.41
N LEU A 71 -2.25 -6.04 -24.47
CA LEU A 71 -3.68 -6.38 -24.47
C LEU A 71 -4.47 -5.33 -23.67
N PRO A 72 -5.69 -4.96 -24.10
CA PRO A 72 -6.51 -4.03 -23.31
C PRO A 72 -6.90 -4.68 -21.97
N GLY A 73 -6.57 -4.01 -20.87
CA GLY A 73 -6.77 -4.52 -19.50
C GLY A 73 -5.60 -5.33 -18.93
N GLY A 74 -4.45 -5.39 -19.62
CA GLY A 74 -3.25 -6.03 -19.10
C GLY A 74 -2.55 -5.21 -18.02
N SER A 75 -2.69 -5.63 -16.78
CA SER A 75 -1.86 -5.16 -15.67
C SER A 75 -0.49 -5.84 -15.71
N THR A 76 0.59 -5.06 -15.61
CA THR A 76 1.94 -5.56 -15.34
C THR A 76 2.07 -5.90 -13.85
N SER A 77 1.93 -7.17 -13.49
CA SER A 77 2.55 -7.78 -12.32
C SER A 77 2.08 -9.23 -12.16
N GLY A 78 2.95 -10.17 -12.54
CA GLY A 78 2.84 -11.56 -12.14
C GLY A 78 3.35 -11.74 -10.71
N THR A 79 2.49 -11.50 -9.73
CA THR A 79 2.45 -12.20 -8.43
C THR A 79 1.08 -11.88 -7.84
N THR A 80 0.39 -12.86 -7.25
CA THR A 80 -0.94 -12.77 -6.63
C THR A 80 -1.08 -11.56 -5.69
N THR A 81 -1.46 -10.42 -6.26
CA THR A 81 -1.76 -9.19 -5.54
C THR A 81 -3.07 -8.68 -6.10
N GLN A 82 -3.99 -8.32 -5.21
CA GLN A 82 -5.29 -7.76 -5.59
C GLN A 82 -5.11 -6.65 -6.62
N VAL A 83 -5.96 -6.66 -7.65
CA VAL A 83 -5.97 -5.64 -8.69
C VAL A 83 -6.33 -4.30 -8.04
N VAL A 84 -5.32 -3.48 -7.74
CA VAL A 84 -5.50 -2.04 -7.56
C VAL A 84 -5.90 -1.50 -8.93
N VAL A 85 -7.20 -1.26 -9.11
CA VAL A 85 -7.69 -0.47 -10.23
C VAL A 85 -7.11 0.94 -10.04
N PRO A 86 -6.43 1.54 -11.05
CA PRO A 86 -5.99 2.92 -10.97
C PRO A 86 -7.19 3.80 -10.58
N GLY A 87 -7.11 4.49 -9.45
CA GLY A 87 -8.21 5.32 -8.93
C GLY A 87 -9.16 4.68 -7.91
N LYS A 88 -8.95 3.43 -7.43
CA LYS A 88 -9.79 2.84 -6.37
C LYS A 88 -8.99 2.57 -5.10
N VAL A 89 -9.39 3.25 -4.02
CA VAL A 89 -8.93 2.98 -2.65
C VAL A 89 -9.40 1.59 -2.22
N LEU A 90 -8.49 0.82 -1.64
CA LEU A 90 -8.73 -0.54 -1.19
C LEU A 90 -8.88 -0.63 0.32
N TYR A 91 -9.48 -1.74 0.76
CA TYR A 91 -9.68 -2.07 2.16
C TYR A 91 -8.39 -2.64 2.77
N GLY A 92 -8.14 -2.38 4.05
CA GLY A 92 -6.90 -2.76 4.76
C GLY A 92 -5.75 -1.75 4.59
N VAL A 93 -4.54 -2.15 4.97
CA VAL A 93 -3.32 -1.36 4.72
C VAL A 93 -2.89 -1.55 3.26
N ASN A 94 -2.80 -0.42 2.54
CA ASN A 94 -2.49 -0.42 1.11
C ASN A 94 -1.52 0.72 0.77
N SER A 95 -0.74 0.52 -0.29
CA SER A 95 0.19 1.54 -0.79
C SER A 95 -0.42 2.37 -1.91
N LEU A 96 -0.12 3.67 -1.92
CA LEU A 96 -0.38 4.59 -3.03
C LEU A 96 0.41 4.20 -4.29
N GLY A 97 1.56 3.52 -4.12
CA GLY A 97 2.51 3.27 -5.20
C GLY A 97 3.03 4.59 -5.78
N THR A 98 2.78 4.82 -7.07
CA THR A 98 3.18 6.05 -7.77
C THR A 98 2.08 7.12 -7.83
N GLN A 99 0.91 6.86 -7.26
CA GLN A 99 -0.23 7.78 -7.29
C GLN A 99 -0.05 8.90 -6.27
N LYS A 100 -0.52 10.10 -6.61
CA LYS A 100 -0.54 11.22 -5.67
C LYS A 100 -1.75 11.12 -4.76
N VAL A 101 -1.58 11.53 -3.50
CA VAL A 101 -2.66 11.57 -2.50
C VAL A 101 -3.84 12.39 -3.02
N ASP A 102 -3.56 13.56 -3.59
CA ASP A 102 -4.60 14.45 -4.14
C ASP A 102 -5.36 13.85 -5.34
N ASP A 103 -4.84 12.83 -6.01
CA ASP A 103 -5.57 12.17 -7.10
C ASP A 103 -6.63 11.20 -6.56
N LEU A 104 -6.39 10.64 -5.37
CA LEU A 104 -7.21 9.59 -4.77
C LEU A 104 -8.11 10.07 -3.63
N PHE A 105 -7.74 11.13 -2.93
CA PHE A 105 -8.42 11.59 -1.72
C PHE A 105 -9.01 12.98 -1.90
N MET A 106 -10.17 13.20 -1.27
CA MET A 106 -10.76 14.52 -1.12
C MET A 106 -9.87 15.39 -0.23
N LYS A 107 -10.20 16.68 -0.14
CA LYS A 107 -9.60 17.52 0.89
C LYS A 107 -9.96 16.94 2.26
N GLY A 108 -8.95 16.76 3.10
CA GLY A 108 -9.11 16.39 4.50
C GLY A 108 -8.24 17.27 5.38
N ASP A 109 -7.98 16.78 6.58
CA ASP A 109 -7.07 17.41 7.53
C ASP A 109 -5.67 16.84 7.31
N THR A 110 -4.66 17.69 7.28
CA THR A 110 -3.25 17.29 7.05
C THR A 110 -2.38 17.98 8.10
N GLU A 111 -1.58 17.19 8.80
CA GLU A 111 -0.70 17.67 9.86
C GLU A 111 0.76 17.30 9.57
N ASP A 112 1.65 18.22 9.94
CA ASP A 112 3.10 18.05 9.87
C ASP A 112 3.62 17.65 11.26
N MET A 113 3.84 16.35 11.45
CA MET A 113 4.04 15.74 12.75
C MET A 113 5.51 15.38 13.00
N ALA A 114 6.08 15.79 14.13
CA ALA A 114 7.41 15.32 14.53
C ALA A 114 7.37 13.82 14.91
N LEU A 115 8.45 13.08 14.65
CA LEU A 115 8.56 11.67 15.06
C LEU A 115 8.44 11.53 16.59
N GLY A 116 7.78 10.48 17.06
CA GLY A 116 7.41 10.27 18.46
C GLY A 116 6.18 11.07 18.94
N THR A 117 5.47 11.76 18.05
CA THR A 117 4.29 12.57 18.41
C THR A 117 2.99 11.79 18.20
N LEU A 118 2.10 11.86 19.18
CA LEU A 118 0.77 11.26 19.11
C LEU A 118 -0.16 12.05 18.20
N LEU A 119 -0.98 11.36 17.42
CA LEU A 119 -1.95 11.97 16.52
C LEU A 119 -3.05 12.74 17.26
N ASN A 120 -3.35 12.36 18.51
CA ASN A 120 -4.48 12.92 19.26
C ASN A 120 -4.16 14.15 20.10
N VAL A 121 -2.96 14.71 20.01
CA VAL A 121 -2.63 15.94 20.73
C VAL A 121 -3.31 17.15 20.06
N SER A 122 -3.69 18.15 20.86
CA SER A 122 -4.51 19.28 20.38
C SER A 122 -3.81 20.24 19.42
N THR A 123 -2.49 20.12 19.27
CA THR A 123 -1.70 20.90 18.31
C THR A 123 -1.59 20.22 16.95
N GLU A 124 -2.02 18.96 16.87
CA GLU A 124 -2.15 18.16 15.64
C GLU A 124 -3.66 17.94 15.41
N PHE A 125 -4.11 16.73 15.05
CA PHE A 125 -5.53 16.44 14.80
C PHE A 125 -6.46 16.61 16.02
N GLY A 126 -5.94 16.52 17.25
CA GLY A 126 -6.76 16.40 18.45
C GLY A 126 -7.49 15.05 18.55
N SER A 127 -8.37 14.91 19.56
CA SER A 127 -9.03 13.62 19.82
C SER A 127 -10.14 13.25 18.84
N VAL A 128 -10.69 14.24 18.11
CA VAL A 128 -11.85 14.07 17.24
C VAL A 128 -11.74 15.01 16.04
N LEU A 129 -12.06 14.48 14.86
CA LEU A 129 -12.21 15.20 13.61
C LEU A 129 -13.68 15.16 13.16
N GLN A 130 -14.20 16.30 12.69
CA GLN A 130 -15.57 16.48 12.22
C GLN A 130 -15.61 16.99 10.77
N ASP A 131 -16.80 17.28 10.25
CA ASP A 131 -17.08 17.67 8.85
C ASP A 131 -16.35 18.94 8.39
N ASN A 132 -16.05 19.85 9.32
CA ASN A 132 -15.25 21.04 9.06
C ASN A 132 -13.77 20.74 8.76
N GLN A 133 -13.27 19.58 9.21
CA GLN A 133 -11.88 19.12 9.02
C GLN A 133 -11.79 18.07 7.91
N VAL A 134 -12.70 17.09 7.92
CA VAL A 134 -12.71 15.99 6.96
C VAL A 134 -13.94 16.11 6.07
N ALA A 135 -13.73 16.53 4.82
CA ALA A 135 -14.81 16.76 3.89
C ALA A 135 -15.63 15.48 3.65
N GLY A 136 -16.94 15.61 3.78
CA GLY A 136 -17.92 14.54 3.53
C GLY A 136 -18.26 13.69 4.74
N LEU A 137 -17.72 13.95 5.94
CA LEU A 137 -18.38 13.46 7.16
C LEU A 137 -19.78 14.07 7.24
N LEU A 138 -20.74 13.26 7.68
CA LEU A 138 -22.14 13.66 7.74
C LEU A 138 -22.37 14.56 8.95
N ASP A 139 -22.99 15.72 8.71
CA ASP A 139 -23.67 16.55 9.71
C ASP A 139 -25.06 16.85 9.15
N SER A 140 -26.09 16.22 9.73
CA SER A 140 -27.43 16.16 9.12
C SER A 140 -28.51 15.83 10.17
N SER A 141 -29.68 15.41 9.69
CA SER A 141 -30.78 14.93 10.53
C SER A 141 -31.38 13.65 9.97
N VAL A 142 -31.85 12.78 10.86
CA VAL A 142 -32.64 11.60 10.52
C VAL A 142 -34.00 11.68 11.20
N ASN A 143 -35.05 11.29 10.48
CA ASN A 143 -36.37 11.07 11.07
C ASN A 143 -36.44 9.64 11.60
N ILE A 144 -36.80 9.46 12.87
CA ILE A 144 -37.11 8.15 13.44
C ILE A 144 -38.60 8.14 13.78
N ASP A 145 -39.32 7.21 13.17
CA ASP A 145 -40.75 7.01 13.35
C ASP A 145 -41.02 5.57 13.80
N ILE A 146 -41.31 5.38 15.08
CA ILE A 146 -41.63 4.07 15.66
C ILE A 146 -42.97 4.17 16.37
N GLY A 147 -43.92 3.35 15.93
CA GLY A 147 -45.28 3.28 16.50
C GLY A 147 -46.02 4.62 16.52
N SER A 148 -45.94 5.33 17.65
CA SER A 148 -46.64 6.63 17.85
C SER A 148 -45.70 7.80 18.08
N VAL A 149 -44.38 7.57 17.98
CA VAL A 149 -43.35 8.57 18.21
C VAL A 149 -42.58 8.79 16.91
N SER A 150 -42.83 9.95 16.29
CA SER A 150 -42.07 10.45 15.14
C SER A 150 -41.35 11.73 15.54
N ASP A 151 -40.04 11.80 15.33
CA ASP A 151 -39.25 13.00 15.57
C ASP A 151 -37.99 13.04 14.70
N ASP A 152 -37.52 14.27 14.47
CA ASP A 152 -36.26 14.53 13.78
C ASP A 152 -35.13 14.70 14.82
N TYR A 153 -34.01 14.04 14.54
CA TYR A 153 -32.81 14.07 15.36
C TYR A 153 -31.63 14.54 14.52
N SER A 154 -31.00 15.63 14.94
CA SER A 154 -29.71 16.05 14.40
C SER A 154 -28.63 15.07 14.82
N LEU A 155 -27.70 14.82 13.91
CA LEU A 155 -26.61 13.86 14.06
C LEU A 155 -25.37 14.41 13.37
N HIS A 156 -24.22 13.96 13.85
CA HIS A 156 -22.95 14.12 13.15
C HIS A 156 -22.09 12.86 13.27
N GLU A 157 -21.09 12.80 12.41
CA GLU A 157 -20.06 11.77 12.40
C GLU A 157 -18.74 12.33 12.90
N GLU A 158 -17.99 11.50 13.60
CA GLU A 158 -16.68 11.81 14.16
C GLU A 158 -15.69 10.73 13.74
N VAL A 159 -14.49 11.13 13.32
CA VAL A 159 -13.32 10.25 13.32
C VAL A 159 -12.54 10.55 14.59
N PHE A 160 -12.15 9.54 15.34
CA PHE A 160 -11.50 9.76 16.65
C PHE A 160 -10.15 9.08 16.75
N PHE A 161 -9.28 9.73 17.54
CA PHE A 161 -8.03 9.18 18.01
C PHE A 161 -8.05 9.07 19.53
N ASN A 162 -7.71 7.89 20.04
CA ASN A 162 -7.75 7.54 21.46
C ASN A 162 -6.41 6.98 21.92
N GLY A 163 -6.24 6.91 23.25
CA GLY A 163 -5.03 6.39 23.88
C GLY A 163 -4.05 7.48 24.28
N ALA A 164 -3.01 7.06 25.00
CA ALA A 164 -1.92 7.93 25.45
C ALA A 164 -0.63 7.10 25.52
N GLY A 165 0.52 7.77 25.36
CA GLY A 165 1.82 7.10 25.26
C GLY A 165 1.80 6.01 24.18
N THR A 166 2.34 4.84 24.50
CA THR A 166 2.42 3.70 23.56
C THR A 166 1.06 3.10 23.16
N ASN A 167 -0.04 3.53 23.77
CA ASN A 167 -1.39 3.04 23.44
C ASN A 167 -2.16 3.98 22.49
N GLY A 168 -1.60 5.13 22.11
CA GLY A 168 -2.18 6.02 21.11
C GLY A 168 -1.44 5.91 19.79
N SER A 169 -2.12 6.28 18.69
CA SER A 169 -1.48 6.33 17.38
C SER A 169 -0.42 7.42 17.32
N SER A 170 0.75 7.11 16.78
CA SER A 170 1.86 8.05 16.63
C SER A 170 2.65 7.82 15.34
N VAL A 171 3.36 8.85 14.89
CA VAL A 171 4.39 8.72 13.87
C VAL A 171 5.70 8.37 14.55
N GLU A 172 6.41 7.35 14.08
CA GLU A 172 7.61 6.82 14.73
C GLU A 172 8.72 6.50 13.73
N SER A 173 9.94 6.37 14.25
CA SER A 173 11.01 5.54 13.68
C SER A 173 11.26 4.34 14.58
N GLY A 174 12.12 3.41 14.14
CA GLY A 174 12.59 2.32 15.00
C GLY A 174 13.13 2.81 16.34
N LEU A 175 13.88 3.92 16.37
CA LEU A 175 14.48 4.47 17.58
C LEU A 175 13.49 5.19 18.51
N THR A 176 12.38 5.73 18.00
CA THR A 176 11.38 6.41 18.84
C THR A 176 10.29 5.46 19.35
N TYR A 177 10.10 4.31 18.70
CA TYR A 177 9.09 3.32 19.10
C TYR A 177 9.61 2.29 20.12
N ASP A 178 10.30 1.23 19.66
CA ASP A 178 10.75 0.13 20.51
C ASP A 178 12.28 -0.06 20.51
N ARG A 179 13.00 0.69 19.67
CA ARG A 179 14.46 0.63 19.42
C ARG A 179 14.90 -0.72 18.82
N SER A 180 13.97 -1.44 18.19
CA SER A 180 14.27 -2.62 17.41
C SER A 180 14.93 -2.23 16.09
N GLU A 181 15.93 -3.00 15.66
CA GLU A 181 16.59 -2.80 14.36
C GLU A 181 15.79 -3.37 13.19
N GLU A 182 14.75 -4.16 13.48
CA GLU A 182 13.84 -4.72 12.46
C GLU A 182 13.12 -3.63 11.66
N TRP A 183 12.94 -2.45 12.27
CA TRP A 183 12.38 -1.26 11.62
C TRP A 183 13.35 -0.57 10.67
N LYS A 184 14.66 -0.85 10.81
CA LYS A 184 15.74 -0.21 10.06
C LYS A 184 15.63 1.33 10.16
N GLU A 185 15.88 2.03 9.06
CA GLU A 185 15.77 3.49 8.95
C GLU A 185 14.36 3.98 8.58
N ARG A 186 13.35 3.10 8.59
CA ARG A 186 11.99 3.44 8.15
C ARG A 186 11.30 4.35 9.16
N THR A 187 10.45 5.22 8.63
CA THR A 187 9.41 5.91 9.39
C THR A 187 8.07 5.23 9.15
N PHE A 188 7.20 5.25 10.15
CA PHE A 188 5.88 4.62 10.07
C PHE A 188 4.86 5.30 10.99
N VAL A 189 3.58 5.11 10.70
CA VAL A 189 2.50 5.41 11.65
C VAL A 189 2.08 4.10 12.32
N GLN A 190 2.18 4.07 13.64
CA GLN A 190 1.69 2.96 14.45
C GLN A 190 0.27 3.25 14.93
N ILE A 191 -0.60 2.25 14.88
CA ILE A 191 -2.02 2.37 15.29
C ILE A 191 -2.33 1.22 16.26
N PRO A 192 -2.18 1.42 17.59
CA PRO A 192 -2.54 0.43 18.60
C PRO A 192 -4.02 0.05 18.54
N THR A 193 -4.39 -1.12 19.04
CA THR A 193 -5.79 -1.56 19.15
C THR A 193 -6.67 -0.50 19.83
N SER A 194 -7.85 -0.22 19.26
CA SER A 194 -8.83 0.77 19.75
C SER A 194 -8.36 2.22 19.80
N SER A 195 -7.24 2.57 19.16
CA SER A 195 -6.71 3.94 19.12
C SER A 195 -7.25 4.78 17.98
N PHE A 196 -7.83 4.18 16.94
CA PHE A 196 -8.39 4.85 15.78
C PHE A 196 -9.76 4.29 15.43
N GLY A 197 -10.71 5.16 15.10
CA GLY A 197 -12.06 4.72 14.80
C GLY A 197 -13.00 5.80 14.31
N TYR A 198 -14.26 5.40 14.20
CA TYR A 198 -15.39 6.19 13.77
C TYR A 198 -16.49 6.14 14.82
N ARG A 199 -17.19 7.27 15.00
CA ARG A 199 -18.36 7.40 15.86
C ARG A 199 -19.50 8.08 15.12
N PHE A 200 -20.70 7.51 15.23
CA PHE A 200 -21.94 8.16 14.85
C PHE A 200 -22.63 8.68 16.11
N LYS A 201 -23.05 9.95 16.10
CA LYS A 201 -23.52 10.63 17.31
C LYS A 201 -24.79 11.42 17.05
N PHE A 202 -25.77 11.23 17.92
CA PHE A 202 -26.94 12.10 17.98
C PHE A 202 -26.63 13.35 18.79
N ASP A 203 -26.88 14.53 18.22
CA ASP A 203 -26.72 15.82 18.91
C ASP A 203 -27.88 16.14 19.85
N LYS A 204 -29.00 15.46 19.62
CA LYS A 204 -30.23 15.59 20.40
C LYS A 204 -30.55 14.23 21.01
N ASN A 205 -30.84 14.23 22.31
CA ASN A 205 -31.31 13.05 23.02
C ASN A 205 -32.53 12.43 22.31
N LEU A 206 -32.48 11.11 22.12
CA LEU A 206 -33.61 10.33 21.63
C LEU A 206 -34.78 10.40 22.61
N LYS A 207 -36.00 10.47 22.10
CA LYS A 207 -37.21 10.37 22.93
C LYS A 207 -37.46 8.91 23.31
N SER A 208 -38.06 8.68 24.48
CA SER A 208 -38.60 7.37 24.84
C SER A 208 -39.58 6.90 23.75
N GLY A 209 -39.42 5.67 23.25
CA GLY A 209 -40.15 5.15 22.10
C GLY A 209 -39.36 5.20 20.79
N ASN A 210 -38.26 5.97 20.73
CA ASN A 210 -37.31 6.04 19.61
C ASN A 210 -35.89 5.61 20.01
N PHE A 211 -35.73 4.89 21.12
CA PHE A 211 -34.42 4.29 21.42
C PHE A 211 -34.14 3.19 20.39
N LEU A 212 -32.86 2.84 20.19
CA LEU A 212 -32.53 1.84 19.16
C LEU A 212 -33.15 0.46 19.45
N ASN A 213 -33.37 0.13 20.73
CA ASN A 213 -34.04 -1.10 21.13
C ASN A 213 -35.56 -1.10 20.89
N ASP A 214 -36.15 0.04 20.55
CA ASP A 214 -37.58 0.15 20.23
C ASP A 214 -37.84 -0.24 18.75
N SER A 215 -36.78 -0.37 17.93
CA SER A 215 -36.87 -0.83 16.55
C SER A 215 -37.41 -2.26 16.43
N THR A 216 -38.17 -2.51 15.37
CA THR A 216 -38.71 -3.83 15.02
C THR A 216 -38.51 -4.12 13.53
N THR A 217 -38.99 -5.27 13.06
CA THR A 217 -39.05 -5.53 11.60
C THR A 217 -40.07 -4.67 10.89
N ASP A 218 -41.15 -4.28 11.59
CA ASP A 218 -42.26 -3.51 11.02
C ASP A 218 -41.95 -2.00 11.05
N ASP A 219 -41.24 -1.56 12.11
CA ASP A 219 -40.74 -0.20 12.29
C ASP A 219 -39.20 -0.22 12.49
N PRO A 220 -38.41 -0.44 11.43
CA PRO A 220 -36.95 -0.44 11.53
C PRO A 220 -36.38 0.99 11.59
N ILE A 221 -35.18 1.14 12.16
CA ILE A 221 -34.45 2.41 12.14
C ILE A 221 -33.40 2.36 11.03
N LEU A 222 -33.50 3.27 10.07
CA LEU A 222 -32.53 3.44 8.99
C LEU A 222 -31.53 4.53 9.35
N LEU A 223 -30.25 4.19 9.47
CA LEU A 223 -29.18 5.15 9.76
C LEU A 223 -28.15 5.21 8.61
N PRO A 224 -27.74 6.40 8.15
CA PRO A 224 -26.56 6.54 7.31
C PRO A 224 -25.31 6.37 8.19
N PHE A 225 -24.57 5.27 8.01
CA PHE A 225 -23.44 4.89 8.85
C PHE A 225 -22.27 4.45 7.97
N LEU A 226 -21.12 5.11 8.09
CA LEU A 226 -19.92 4.84 7.27
C LEU A 226 -20.23 4.80 5.76
N GLY A 227 -21.03 5.77 5.28
CA GLY A 227 -21.37 5.92 3.87
C GLY A 227 -22.38 4.91 3.31
N LYS A 228 -22.96 4.03 4.15
CA LYS A 228 -24.04 3.11 3.76
C LYS A 228 -25.23 3.26 4.70
N ASN A 229 -26.41 2.88 4.24
CA ASN A 229 -27.56 2.78 5.14
C ASN A 229 -27.53 1.44 5.87
N ILE A 230 -27.63 1.48 7.20
CA ILE A 230 -27.87 0.30 8.04
C ILE A 230 -29.32 0.32 8.51
N GLU A 231 -30.00 -0.81 8.37
CA GLU A 231 -31.39 -0.97 8.80
C GLU A 231 -31.42 -1.81 10.07
N ILE A 232 -31.61 -1.15 11.22
CA ILE A 232 -31.65 -1.76 12.55
C ILE A 232 -33.07 -2.20 12.84
N THR A 233 -33.23 -3.47 13.21
CA THR A 233 -34.53 -4.15 13.39
C THR A 233 -34.73 -4.67 14.81
N ALA A 234 -33.70 -4.59 15.65
CA ALA A 234 -33.73 -4.80 17.08
C ALA A 234 -32.40 -4.32 17.69
N ALA A 235 -32.40 -4.00 18.98
CA ALA A 235 -31.16 -3.79 19.73
C ALA A 235 -31.31 -4.19 21.20
N THR A 236 -30.19 -4.49 21.85
CA THR A 236 -30.05 -4.57 23.31
C THR A 236 -29.10 -3.46 23.77
N ASN A 237 -28.77 -3.37 25.06
CA ASN A 237 -27.85 -2.34 25.56
C ASN A 237 -26.48 -2.32 24.85
N THR A 238 -26.01 -3.46 24.34
CA THR A 238 -24.68 -3.63 23.73
C THR A 238 -24.72 -4.48 22.45
N SER A 239 -25.87 -4.60 21.78
CA SER A 239 -25.97 -5.33 20.51
C SER A 239 -27.03 -4.75 19.58
N VAL A 240 -26.82 -4.87 18.27
CA VAL A 240 -27.77 -4.48 17.22
C VAL A 240 -28.07 -5.67 16.31
N THR A 241 -29.31 -5.81 15.88
CA THR A 241 -29.69 -6.72 14.80
C THR A 241 -29.97 -5.89 13.55
N ALA A 242 -29.14 -6.05 12.52
CA ALA A 242 -29.24 -5.28 11.28
C ALA A 242 -29.51 -6.19 10.07
N ASN A 243 -30.23 -5.66 9.09
CA ASN A 243 -30.27 -6.23 7.75
C ASN A 243 -28.97 -5.87 7.04
N VAL A 244 -28.19 -6.89 6.65
CA VAL A 244 -26.82 -6.72 6.13
C VAL A 244 -26.60 -7.32 4.74
N GLY A 245 -27.59 -8.06 4.22
CA GLY A 245 -27.56 -8.56 2.85
C GLY A 245 -27.71 -7.43 1.82
N GLU A 246 -27.18 -7.65 0.62
CA GLU A 246 -27.37 -6.74 -0.51
C GLU A 246 -28.84 -6.77 -0.96
N ALA A 247 -29.47 -5.61 -1.03
CA ALA A 247 -30.86 -5.47 -1.40
C ALA A 247 -31.05 -5.50 -2.93
N HIS A 248 -31.87 -6.43 -3.40
CA HIS A 248 -32.23 -6.56 -4.80
C HIS A 248 -33.74 -6.63 -4.98
N ARG A 249 -34.28 -5.74 -5.79
CA ARG A 249 -35.67 -5.80 -6.23
C ARG A 249 -35.74 -6.55 -7.55
N LEU A 250 -36.32 -7.75 -7.54
CA LEU A 250 -36.43 -8.62 -8.70
C LEU A 250 -37.88 -8.76 -9.13
N SER A 251 -38.13 -8.81 -10.44
CA SER A 251 -39.39 -9.32 -10.99
C SER A 251 -39.32 -10.83 -11.21
N ALA A 252 -40.47 -11.50 -11.29
CA ALA A 252 -40.48 -12.94 -11.55
C ALA A 252 -39.86 -13.26 -12.91
N GLY A 253 -38.92 -14.21 -12.90
CA GLY A 253 -38.05 -14.56 -14.02
C GLY A 253 -36.70 -13.86 -14.01
N ASP A 254 -36.53 -12.78 -13.24
CA ASP A 254 -35.26 -12.07 -13.15
C ASP A 254 -34.24 -12.82 -12.29
N SER A 255 -32.98 -12.69 -12.69
CA SER A 255 -31.84 -13.22 -11.96
C SER A 255 -30.84 -12.11 -11.64
N VAL A 256 -30.19 -12.21 -10.49
CA VAL A 256 -29.04 -11.41 -10.11
C VAL A 256 -27.87 -12.32 -9.76
N VAL A 257 -26.66 -11.91 -10.12
CA VAL A 257 -25.43 -12.59 -9.69
C VAL A 257 -24.87 -11.80 -8.52
N VAL A 258 -24.75 -12.45 -7.36
CA VAL A 258 -24.18 -11.88 -6.14
C VAL A 258 -22.85 -12.56 -5.84
N ASN A 259 -21.93 -11.82 -5.22
CA ASN A 259 -20.70 -12.40 -4.69
C ASN A 259 -20.87 -12.66 -3.19
N VAL A 260 -20.84 -13.92 -2.79
CA VAL A 260 -20.97 -14.34 -1.38
C VAL A 260 -19.66 -15.01 -0.96
N GLY A 261 -18.88 -14.33 -0.13
CA GLY A 261 -17.60 -14.85 0.38
C GLY A 261 -16.59 -15.19 -0.72
N GLY A 262 -16.54 -14.39 -1.80
CA GLY A 262 -15.65 -14.61 -2.95
C GLY A 262 -16.21 -15.53 -4.04
N VAL A 263 -17.40 -16.11 -3.84
CA VAL A 263 -18.03 -17.01 -4.80
C VAL A 263 -19.23 -16.35 -5.46
N GLN A 264 -19.29 -16.37 -6.80
CA GLN A 264 -20.45 -15.89 -7.54
C GLN A 264 -21.60 -16.88 -7.48
N ARG A 265 -22.80 -16.39 -7.12
CA ARG A 265 -24.03 -17.16 -6.97
C ARG A 265 -25.14 -16.49 -7.78
N THR A 266 -25.90 -17.26 -8.53
CA THR A 266 -27.05 -16.74 -9.29
C THR A 266 -28.33 -16.93 -8.48
N VAL A 267 -28.99 -15.84 -8.14
CA VAL A 267 -30.27 -15.82 -7.44
C VAL A 267 -31.38 -15.40 -8.39
N THR A 268 -32.43 -16.20 -8.50
CA THR A 268 -33.56 -15.98 -9.40
C THR A 268 -34.86 -15.92 -8.61
N LEU A 269 -35.70 -14.92 -8.86
CA LEU A 269 -37.07 -14.91 -8.38
C LEU A 269 -37.94 -15.67 -9.39
N LYS A 270 -38.60 -16.76 -8.98
CA LYS A 270 -39.47 -17.55 -9.88
C LYS A 270 -40.90 -17.03 -9.92
N GLY A 271 -41.36 -16.43 -8.84
CA GLY A 271 -42.72 -15.97 -8.68
C GLY A 271 -43.00 -15.59 -7.22
N THR A 272 -44.17 -15.03 -6.99
CA THR A 272 -44.62 -14.66 -5.65
C THR A 272 -46.02 -15.21 -5.36
N SER A 273 -46.38 -15.21 -4.10
CA SER A 273 -47.75 -15.44 -3.62
C SER A 273 -48.10 -14.34 -2.61
N ALA A 274 -49.23 -14.46 -1.92
CA ALA A 274 -49.73 -13.40 -1.03
C ALA A 274 -48.73 -12.89 0.02
N SER A 275 -47.82 -13.73 0.52
CA SER A 275 -46.79 -13.34 1.50
C SER A 275 -45.53 -14.21 1.39
N LYS A 276 -45.24 -14.73 0.20
CA LYS A 276 -44.08 -15.61 -0.03
C LYS A 276 -43.47 -15.36 -1.40
N ALA A 277 -42.16 -15.54 -1.50
CA ALA A 277 -41.42 -15.55 -2.76
C ALA A 277 -40.83 -16.95 -3.01
N ASP A 278 -40.95 -17.42 -4.25
CA ASP A 278 -40.26 -18.62 -4.71
C ASP A 278 -38.90 -18.21 -5.27
N VAL A 279 -37.83 -18.51 -4.55
CA VAL A 279 -36.46 -18.09 -4.87
C VAL A 279 -35.62 -19.31 -5.22
N GLU A 280 -34.82 -19.22 -6.29
CA GLU A 280 -33.88 -20.24 -6.70
C GLU A 280 -32.44 -19.69 -6.63
N VAL A 281 -31.54 -20.40 -5.95
CA VAL A 281 -30.11 -20.07 -5.90
C VAL A 281 -29.32 -21.21 -6.52
N ASP A 282 -28.59 -20.95 -7.61
CA ASP A 282 -27.83 -21.94 -8.38
C ASP A 282 -28.61 -23.23 -8.68
N GLY A 283 -29.89 -23.10 -9.04
CA GLY A 283 -30.78 -24.24 -9.35
C GLY A 283 -31.39 -24.95 -8.14
N GLN A 284 -31.12 -24.51 -6.90
CA GLN A 284 -31.83 -24.97 -5.70
C GLN A 284 -33.03 -24.05 -5.41
N PRO A 285 -34.29 -24.51 -5.53
CA PRO A 285 -35.46 -23.68 -5.22
C PRO A 285 -35.89 -23.79 -3.75
N LEU A 286 -36.29 -22.67 -3.14
CA LEU A 286 -36.96 -22.59 -1.84
C LEU A 286 -38.06 -21.52 -1.86
N THR A 287 -39.18 -21.82 -1.22
CA THR A 287 -40.22 -20.81 -0.91
C THR A 287 -39.89 -20.14 0.42
N ILE A 288 -39.79 -18.82 0.41
CA ILE A 288 -39.42 -18.00 1.57
C ILE A 288 -40.63 -17.12 1.91
N THR A 289 -41.06 -17.12 3.17
CA THR A 289 -42.12 -16.22 3.64
C THR A 289 -41.55 -14.80 3.74
N GLU A 290 -42.36 -13.80 3.44
CA GLU A 290 -42.08 -12.40 3.76
C GLU A 290 -41.64 -12.27 5.23
N ASP A 291 -40.69 -11.38 5.46
CA ASP A 291 -39.98 -11.20 6.73
C ASP A 291 -39.26 -12.41 7.30
N SER A 292 -39.02 -13.44 6.51
CA SER A 292 -38.24 -14.61 6.91
C SER A 292 -36.95 -14.75 6.10
N THR A 293 -35.94 -15.34 6.74
CA THR A 293 -34.66 -15.68 6.12
C THR A 293 -34.59 -17.19 5.89
N ARG A 294 -34.05 -17.61 4.75
CA ARG A 294 -33.68 -19.00 4.47
C ARG A 294 -32.23 -19.10 4.03
N THR A 295 -31.59 -20.20 4.43
CA THR A 295 -30.21 -20.52 4.04
C THR A 295 -30.21 -21.59 2.96
N PHE A 296 -29.60 -21.28 1.82
CA PHE A 296 -29.21 -22.22 0.79
C PHE A 296 -27.83 -22.77 1.13
N ARG A 297 -27.69 -24.09 1.13
CA ARG A 297 -26.47 -24.77 1.59
C ARG A 297 -25.66 -25.26 0.40
N PHE A 298 -24.41 -24.84 0.34
CA PHE A 298 -23.44 -25.26 -0.67
C PHE A 298 -22.16 -25.75 -0.01
N THR A 299 -21.35 -26.49 -0.75
CA THR A 299 -20.09 -27.05 -0.24
C THR A 299 -19.04 -25.97 0.03
N GLU A 300 -19.03 -24.89 -0.77
CA GLU A 300 -18.05 -23.80 -0.64
C GLU A 300 -18.51 -22.74 0.37
N LYS A 301 -19.64 -22.08 0.10
CA LYS A 301 -20.20 -20.99 0.91
C LYS A 301 -21.73 -21.00 0.89
N ASN A 302 -22.34 -20.90 2.06
CA ASN A 302 -23.80 -20.81 2.20
C ASN A 302 -24.29 -19.42 1.76
N VAL A 303 -25.54 -19.36 1.30
CA VAL A 303 -26.19 -18.08 0.93
C VAL A 303 -27.45 -17.93 1.77
N GLN A 304 -27.59 -16.82 2.48
CA GLN A 304 -28.83 -16.42 3.10
C GLN A 304 -29.61 -15.49 2.19
N VAL A 305 -30.91 -15.75 2.07
CA VAL A 305 -31.87 -14.86 1.40
C VAL A 305 -32.99 -14.54 2.37
N ARG A 306 -33.20 -13.25 2.61
CA ARG A 306 -34.38 -12.72 3.31
C ARG A 306 -35.31 -12.08 2.30
N VAL A 307 -36.60 -12.39 2.39
CA VAL A 307 -37.63 -11.67 1.64
C VAL A 307 -38.08 -10.51 2.51
N GLN A 308 -37.79 -9.29 2.09
CA GLN A 308 -38.21 -8.08 2.79
C GLN A 308 -39.66 -7.75 2.44
N ASP A 309 -39.95 -7.59 1.15
CA ASP A 309 -41.29 -7.28 0.66
C ASP A 309 -41.70 -8.22 -0.46
N VAL A 310 -42.99 -8.54 -0.51
CA VAL A 310 -43.62 -9.26 -1.62
C VAL A 310 -44.71 -8.42 -2.25
N PHE A 311 -44.72 -8.37 -3.58
CA PHE A 311 -45.83 -7.82 -4.34
C PHE A 311 -46.30 -8.85 -5.36
N ASN A 312 -47.56 -9.24 -5.20
CA ASN A 312 -48.23 -10.25 -5.99
C ASN A 312 -49.46 -9.62 -6.66
N GLU A 313 -49.59 -9.78 -7.97
CA GLU A 313 -50.74 -9.33 -8.76
C GLU A 313 -51.30 -10.53 -9.55
N ASP A 314 -52.45 -10.39 -10.22
CA ASP A 314 -53.06 -11.52 -10.95
C ASP A 314 -52.16 -12.01 -12.11
N GLY A 315 -51.39 -13.08 -11.82
CA GLY A 315 -50.50 -13.76 -12.76
C GLY A 315 -49.02 -13.38 -12.58
N ILE A 316 -48.12 -14.30 -12.92
CA ILE A 316 -46.67 -14.20 -12.61
C ILE A 316 -45.93 -13.02 -13.26
N ALA A 317 -46.52 -12.33 -14.25
CA ALA A 317 -45.81 -11.32 -15.04
C ALA A 317 -45.51 -10.03 -14.26
N ASN A 318 -46.26 -9.76 -13.19
CA ASN A 318 -46.12 -8.54 -12.38
C ASN A 318 -45.60 -8.81 -10.95
N ASP A 319 -45.34 -10.09 -10.65
CA ASP A 319 -44.77 -10.53 -9.38
C ASP A 319 -43.39 -9.90 -9.18
N ARG A 320 -43.16 -9.38 -7.98
CA ARG A 320 -41.87 -8.79 -7.59
C ARG A 320 -41.62 -8.96 -6.11
N ALA A 321 -40.36 -9.10 -5.74
CA ALA A 321 -39.93 -9.16 -4.35
C ALA A 321 -38.64 -8.37 -4.14
N THR A 322 -38.49 -7.81 -2.94
CA THR A 322 -37.22 -7.25 -2.47
C THR A 322 -36.52 -8.33 -1.65
N LEU A 323 -35.34 -8.75 -2.11
CA LEU A 323 -34.52 -9.79 -1.49
C LEU A 323 -33.27 -9.16 -0.90
N LEU A 324 -32.95 -9.50 0.35
CA LEU A 324 -31.65 -9.23 0.96
C LEU A 324 -30.80 -10.50 0.85
N ILE A 325 -29.67 -10.42 0.16
CA ILE A 325 -28.86 -11.58 -0.22
C ILE A 325 -27.44 -11.41 0.28
N GLY A 326 -26.89 -12.42 0.98
CA GLY A 326 -25.52 -12.36 1.49
C GLY A 326 -25.08 -13.66 2.18
N GLU A 327 -23.91 -13.65 2.80
CA GLU A 327 -23.51 -14.71 3.75
C GLU A 327 -24.48 -14.71 4.94
N ASP A 328 -24.77 -13.51 5.43
CA ASP A 328 -25.91 -13.20 6.28
C ASP A 328 -26.83 -12.20 5.57
N ALA A 329 -28.14 -12.46 5.60
CA ALA A 329 -29.12 -11.48 5.16
C ALA A 329 -29.51 -10.54 6.31
N ARG A 330 -29.44 -11.05 7.54
CA ARG A 330 -29.72 -10.35 8.80
C ARG A 330 -28.85 -10.97 9.88
N LYS A 331 -28.13 -10.17 10.65
CA LYS A 331 -27.23 -10.63 11.71
C LYS A 331 -27.35 -9.76 12.95
N THR A 332 -27.11 -10.37 14.11
CA THR A 332 -26.96 -9.66 15.38
C THR A 332 -25.48 -9.51 15.68
N TYR A 333 -25.05 -8.28 15.92
CA TYR A 333 -23.69 -7.94 16.32
C TYR A 333 -23.69 -7.42 17.75
N ASN A 334 -22.83 -7.97 18.59
CA ASN A 334 -22.52 -7.49 19.92
C ASN A 334 -21.35 -6.51 19.88
N SER A 335 -21.20 -5.71 20.94
CA SER A 335 -19.98 -4.93 21.13
C SER A 335 -18.77 -5.86 21.21
N GLY A 336 -17.76 -5.58 20.39
CA GLY A 336 -16.57 -6.41 20.22
C GLY A 336 -16.65 -7.40 19.06
N ASP A 337 -17.83 -7.62 18.48
CA ASP A 337 -17.95 -8.44 17.27
C ASP A 337 -17.38 -7.69 16.07
N GLU A 338 -17.00 -8.45 15.04
CA GLU A 338 -16.48 -7.95 13.79
C GLU A 338 -17.48 -6.99 13.10
N TYR A 339 -16.96 -5.97 12.43
CA TYR A 339 -17.80 -5.09 11.63
C TYR A 339 -18.41 -5.85 10.43
N ILE A 340 -19.51 -5.33 9.89
CA ILE A 340 -20.24 -5.97 8.78
C ILE A 340 -19.30 -6.23 7.59
N GLY A 341 -19.10 -7.50 7.25
CA GLY A 341 -18.29 -7.94 6.11
C GLY A 341 -16.82 -8.19 6.40
N GLU A 342 -16.38 -8.03 7.66
CA GLU A 342 -15.05 -8.42 8.13
C GLU A 342 -14.92 -9.95 8.26
N ASP A 343 -13.67 -10.41 8.32
CA ASP A 343 -13.36 -11.78 8.73
C ASP A 343 -13.63 -11.94 10.24
N GLU A 344 -14.40 -12.95 10.63
CA GLU A 344 -14.74 -13.21 12.04
C GLU A 344 -13.52 -13.67 12.85
N ASP A 345 -12.55 -14.33 12.21
CA ASP A 345 -11.37 -14.88 12.88
C ASP A 345 -10.25 -13.84 13.04
N ASP A 346 -10.20 -12.85 12.14
CA ASP A 346 -9.17 -11.81 12.12
C ASP A 346 -9.67 -10.44 11.64
N PRO A 347 -10.62 -9.81 12.37
CA PRO A 347 -11.22 -8.55 11.96
C PRO A 347 -10.25 -7.39 12.12
N VAL A 348 -10.19 -6.48 11.13
CA VAL A 348 -9.47 -5.21 11.34
C VAL A 348 -10.35 -4.24 12.13
N TRP A 349 -11.67 -4.31 11.93
CA TRP A 349 -12.65 -3.41 12.56
C TRP A 349 -13.66 -4.18 13.40
N THR A 350 -13.96 -3.66 14.58
CA THR A 350 -14.99 -4.21 15.47
C THR A 350 -15.98 -3.14 15.89
N TRP A 351 -17.19 -3.58 16.17
CA TRP A 351 -18.23 -2.77 16.76
C TRP A 351 -17.88 -2.37 18.19
N ASN A 352 -18.16 -1.12 18.57
CA ASN A 352 -18.25 -0.68 19.95
C ASN A 352 -19.64 -0.09 20.20
N LEU A 353 -20.47 -0.85 20.92
CA LEU A 353 -21.90 -0.58 21.08
C LEU A 353 -22.23 -0.43 22.56
N VAL A 354 -22.67 0.76 22.96
CA VAL A 354 -22.93 1.06 24.37
C VAL A 354 -24.20 1.89 24.52
N GLY A 355 -25.02 1.53 25.51
CA GLY A 355 -26.15 2.36 25.93
C GLY A 355 -27.25 2.46 24.88
N LEU A 356 -27.43 1.45 24.01
CA LEU A 356 -28.39 1.53 22.90
C LEU A 356 -29.86 1.56 23.36
N MET A 357 -30.10 1.28 24.64
CA MET A 357 -31.41 1.40 25.31
C MET A 357 -31.62 2.74 26.00
N THR A 358 -30.78 3.73 25.70
CA THR A 358 -30.79 5.05 26.34
C THR A 358 -31.02 6.16 25.33
N ALA A 359 -31.23 7.38 25.83
CA ALA A 359 -31.43 8.56 24.99
C ALA A 359 -30.15 9.01 24.24
N THR A 360 -28.98 8.50 24.60
CA THR A 360 -27.68 8.88 24.03
C THR A 360 -26.87 7.62 23.69
N PRO A 361 -27.29 6.85 22.68
CA PRO A 361 -26.59 5.63 22.31
C PRO A 361 -25.23 5.94 21.69
N THR A 362 -24.26 5.06 21.91
CA THR A 362 -22.95 5.10 21.24
C THR A 362 -22.90 4.01 20.18
N LEU A 363 -22.73 4.42 18.92
CA LEU A 363 -22.42 3.53 17.81
C LEU A 363 -21.04 3.89 17.27
N GLU A 364 -20.09 3.01 17.51
CA GLU A 364 -18.70 3.19 17.11
C GLU A 364 -18.17 1.98 16.35
N VAL A 365 -17.18 2.23 15.51
CA VAL A 365 -16.33 1.21 14.92
C VAL A 365 -14.89 1.58 15.20
N LYS A 366 -14.10 0.63 15.70
CA LYS A 366 -12.71 0.86 16.10
C LYS A 366 -11.81 -0.24 15.59
N ASN A 367 -10.54 0.07 15.41
CA ASN A 367 -9.57 -0.93 15.00
C ASN A 367 -9.43 -2.01 16.09
N ALA A 368 -9.55 -3.28 15.70
CA ALA A 368 -9.49 -4.43 16.59
C ALA A 368 -8.06 -4.92 16.81
N ILE A 369 -7.21 -4.77 15.79
CA ILE A 369 -5.80 -5.17 15.81
C ILE A 369 -4.88 -3.96 15.97
N SER A 370 -3.67 -4.22 16.47
CA SER A 370 -2.60 -3.24 16.50
C SER A 370 -1.84 -3.28 15.17
N ILE A 371 -1.68 -2.12 14.54
CA ILE A 371 -1.00 -1.95 13.26
C ILE A 371 0.34 -1.29 13.57
N ASN A 372 1.23 -2.10 14.15
CA ASN A 372 2.49 -1.65 14.74
C ASN A 372 3.59 -2.73 14.63
N ASN A 373 3.46 -3.64 13.68
CA ASN A 373 4.41 -4.69 13.39
C ASN A 373 5.14 -4.38 12.07
N TRP A 374 6.46 -4.59 12.03
CA TRP A 374 7.29 -4.34 10.85
C TRP A 374 7.06 -5.39 9.76
N ALA A 375 6.65 -6.61 10.14
CA ALA A 375 6.22 -7.68 9.26
C ALA A 375 5.11 -8.51 9.94
N GLU A 376 3.87 -8.26 9.52
CA GLU A 376 2.70 -9.04 9.91
C GLU A 376 2.44 -10.13 8.86
N THR A 377 2.31 -11.37 9.30
CA THR A 377 2.13 -12.54 8.43
C THR A 377 0.77 -13.19 8.59
N ASP A 378 0.08 -12.91 9.69
CA ASP A 378 -1.12 -13.63 10.06
C ASP A 378 -2.35 -12.97 9.46
N ASN A 379 -2.41 -11.63 9.48
CA ASN A 379 -3.53 -10.87 8.91
C ASN A 379 -3.30 -10.51 7.43
N PRO A 380 -4.11 -11.03 6.48
CA PRO A 380 -3.92 -10.72 5.06
C PRO A 380 -4.27 -9.27 4.69
N ALA A 381 -5.07 -8.56 5.50
CA ALA A 381 -5.49 -7.18 5.30
C ALA A 381 -4.54 -6.15 5.93
N VAL A 382 -3.71 -6.56 6.89
CA VAL A 382 -2.68 -5.70 7.50
C VAL A 382 -1.37 -6.47 7.56
N LYS A 383 -0.42 -6.10 6.71
CA LYS A 383 0.87 -6.81 6.58
C LYS A 383 2.04 -6.10 7.24
N HIS A 384 1.85 -4.85 7.65
CA HIS A 384 2.83 -4.01 8.32
C HIS A 384 2.16 -2.76 8.89
N ALA A 385 2.89 -2.01 9.73
CA ALA A 385 2.57 -0.63 10.06
C ALA A 385 2.45 0.25 8.80
N LEU A 386 1.81 1.42 8.89
CA LEU A 386 1.72 2.32 7.73
C LEU A 386 3.09 2.93 7.43
N TYR A 387 3.73 2.56 6.33
CA TYR A 387 4.95 3.21 5.86
C TYR A 387 4.62 4.42 5.00
N VAL A 388 5.64 5.19 4.63
CA VAL A 388 5.51 6.30 3.69
C VAL A 388 4.82 5.81 2.40
N GLY A 389 3.74 6.49 2.04
CA GLY A 389 2.90 6.17 0.90
C GLY A 389 1.78 5.16 1.21
N ASP A 390 1.65 4.66 2.44
CA ASP A 390 0.57 3.76 2.81
C ASP A 390 -0.65 4.50 3.38
N TYR A 391 -1.79 3.83 3.33
CA TYR A 391 -3.03 4.27 3.95
C TYR A 391 -3.81 3.13 4.57
N LEU A 392 -4.62 3.46 5.58
CA LEU A 392 -5.62 2.58 6.19
C LEU A 392 -6.98 3.26 6.17
N CYS A 393 -7.99 2.54 5.69
CA CYS A 393 -9.35 3.06 5.62
C CYS A 393 -10.28 2.41 6.63
N LEU A 394 -11.15 3.22 7.23
CA LEU A 394 -12.36 2.77 7.91
C LEU A 394 -13.25 1.96 6.94
N PRO A 395 -14.16 1.11 7.45
CA PRO A 395 -14.99 0.26 6.61
C PRO A 395 -15.73 1.03 5.52
N ASN A 396 -16.06 0.32 4.44
CA ASN A 396 -16.62 0.90 3.20
C ASN A 396 -15.73 1.95 2.53
N ASN A 397 -14.42 1.96 2.83
CA ASN A 397 -13.46 2.96 2.36
C ASN A 397 -13.95 4.38 2.68
N TYR A 398 -14.51 4.57 3.89
CA TYR A 398 -15.25 5.79 4.19
C TYR A 398 -14.34 7.00 4.40
N VAL A 399 -13.43 6.90 5.37
CA VAL A 399 -12.36 7.84 5.69
C VAL A 399 -11.08 7.04 5.88
N CYS A 400 -9.95 7.58 5.45
CA CYS A 400 -8.65 6.93 5.57
C CYS A 400 -7.64 7.84 6.25
N ILE A 401 -6.75 7.22 7.01
CA ILE A 401 -5.48 7.82 7.41
C ILE A 401 -4.44 7.48 6.34
N VAL A 402 -3.68 8.47 5.90
CA VAL A 402 -2.68 8.38 4.84
C VAL A 402 -1.36 8.90 5.39
N PHE A 403 -0.30 8.10 5.33
CA PHE A 403 1.05 8.58 5.61
C PHE A 403 1.67 9.03 4.29
N GLU A 404 1.63 10.33 3.99
CA GLU A 404 2.00 10.83 2.67
C GLU A 404 3.52 10.78 2.43
N GLY A 405 4.30 11.09 3.46
CA GLY A 405 5.75 11.15 3.37
C GLY A 405 6.37 11.95 4.49
N MET A 406 7.65 12.26 4.32
CA MET A 406 8.43 13.12 5.20
C MET A 406 8.62 14.50 4.53
N SER A 407 8.85 15.54 5.32
CA SER A 407 9.08 16.91 4.84
C SER A 407 10.29 17.02 3.91
N GLU A 408 11.23 16.06 4.01
CA GLU A 408 12.37 15.91 3.11
C GLU A 408 12.62 14.43 2.79
N ALA A 409 12.98 14.15 1.53
CA ALA A 409 13.37 12.80 1.10
C ALA A 409 14.85 12.51 1.42
N ASP A 410 15.16 11.25 1.74
CA ASP A 410 16.51 10.81 2.15
C ASP A 410 17.61 11.14 1.12
N GLU A 411 17.28 11.18 -0.17
CA GLU A 411 18.21 11.53 -1.25
C GLU A 411 18.72 12.99 -1.17
N MET A 412 18.06 13.83 -0.37
CA MET A 412 18.44 15.23 -0.14
C MET A 412 19.35 15.41 1.08
N PHE A 413 19.64 14.34 1.84
CA PHE A 413 20.41 14.43 3.07
C PHE A 413 21.91 14.60 2.79
N GLN A 414 22.59 15.38 3.63
CA GLN A 414 24.04 15.52 3.56
C GLN A 414 24.71 14.38 4.34
N GLN A 415 25.61 13.66 3.66
CA GLN A 415 26.37 12.57 4.27
C GLN A 415 27.66 13.07 4.92
N TYR A 416 28.00 12.47 6.04
CA TYR A 416 29.21 12.72 6.81
C TYR A 416 29.88 11.42 7.21
N GLU A 417 31.21 11.45 7.30
CA GLU A 417 32.05 10.35 7.73
C GLU A 417 32.96 10.81 8.87
N ILE A 418 33.00 10.00 9.93
CA ILE A 418 33.80 10.23 11.15
C ILE A 418 34.78 9.08 11.27
N THR A 419 36.09 9.32 11.38
CA THR A 419 37.11 8.25 11.44
C THR A 419 38.21 8.55 12.45
N SER A 420 38.78 7.54 13.13
CA SER A 420 39.82 7.72 14.17
C SER A 420 41.28 7.55 13.68
N ASP A 421 41.50 7.25 12.40
CA ASP A 421 42.83 6.92 11.85
C ASP A 421 43.37 7.89 10.79
N ALA A 422 42.99 9.15 10.89
CA ALA A 422 43.48 10.16 9.97
C ALA A 422 44.83 10.74 10.47
N ASP A 423 45.92 10.36 9.81
CA ASP A 423 47.21 11.06 9.92
C ASP A 423 47.10 12.45 9.28
N ARG A 424 47.34 13.49 10.09
CA ARG A 424 47.20 14.89 9.69
C ARG A 424 48.40 15.73 10.09
N THR A 425 48.67 16.75 9.30
CA THR A 425 49.61 17.82 9.65
C THR A 425 48.81 19.00 10.18
N LEU A 426 49.04 19.37 11.44
CA LEU A 426 48.29 20.42 12.13
C LEU A 426 49.14 21.67 12.30
N SER A 427 48.58 22.81 11.94
CA SER A 427 49.17 24.14 12.11
C SER A 427 48.57 24.81 13.36
N HIS A 428 49.41 25.46 14.16
CA HIS A 428 48.95 26.25 15.30
C HIS A 428 48.19 27.49 14.83
N ALA A 429 47.33 28.03 15.70
CA ALA A 429 46.67 29.31 15.45
C ALA A 429 47.68 30.48 15.43
N ASP A 430 47.41 31.48 14.58
CA ASP A 430 48.06 32.80 14.56
C ASP A 430 49.60 32.84 14.62
N GLY A 431 50.25 32.74 13.44
CA GLY A 431 51.63 33.20 13.23
C GLY A 431 52.75 32.31 13.79
N ASP A 432 52.40 31.21 14.46
CA ASP A 432 53.34 30.15 14.82
C ASP A 432 53.55 29.21 13.60
N THR A 433 54.79 29.13 13.12
CA THR A 433 55.16 28.30 11.97
C THR A 433 55.40 26.83 12.33
N THR A 434 55.25 26.45 13.60
CA THR A 434 55.45 25.06 14.04
C THR A 434 54.26 24.19 13.65
N LYS A 435 54.55 23.10 12.93
CA LYS A 435 53.57 22.12 12.47
C LYS A 435 53.75 20.82 13.23
N ARG A 436 52.64 20.19 13.62
CA ARG A 436 52.62 18.83 14.15
C ARG A 436 52.33 17.88 12.98
N GLU A 437 53.37 17.23 12.47
CA GLU A 437 53.25 16.22 11.41
C GLU A 437 52.86 14.86 11.99
N GLY A 438 52.09 14.05 11.24
CA GLY A 438 51.73 12.69 11.63
C GLY A 438 50.89 12.60 12.90
N ALA A 439 50.04 13.58 13.16
CA ALA A 439 49.09 13.51 14.27
C ALA A 439 47.95 12.58 13.89
N ARG A 440 47.70 11.54 14.69
CA ARG A 440 46.50 10.71 14.58
C ARG A 440 45.31 11.48 15.13
N THR A 441 44.24 11.56 14.33
CA THR A 441 43.09 12.42 14.60
C THR A 441 41.78 11.67 14.48
N ILE A 442 40.77 12.15 15.22
CA ILE A 442 39.38 11.88 14.86
C ILE A 442 38.96 12.94 13.84
N SER A 443 38.65 12.50 12.63
CA SER A 443 38.31 13.35 11.49
C SER A 443 36.81 13.31 11.23
N PHE A 444 36.17 14.46 11.17
CA PHE A 444 34.78 14.68 10.71
C PHE A 444 34.86 15.26 9.31
N LYS A 445 34.26 14.58 8.34
CA LYS A 445 34.38 14.96 6.94
C LYS A 445 33.03 14.91 6.24
N THR A 446 32.76 15.89 5.39
CA THR A 446 31.59 15.86 4.51
C THR A 446 31.84 15.02 3.27
N VAL A 447 30.84 14.28 2.82
CA VAL A 447 30.89 13.55 1.56
C VAL A 447 30.29 14.41 0.46
N GLY A 448 31.09 14.73 -0.57
CA GLY A 448 30.61 15.42 -1.77
C GLY A 448 30.50 16.95 -1.69
N LEU A 449 30.78 17.55 -0.53
CA LEU A 449 30.92 19.01 -0.35
C LEU A 449 32.39 19.40 -0.20
N THR A 450 32.69 20.66 -0.54
CA THR A 450 33.98 21.32 -0.33
C THR A 450 33.73 22.65 0.37
N ASP A 451 34.54 22.96 1.39
CA ASP A 451 34.49 24.18 2.20
C ASP A 451 33.14 24.47 2.87
N GLN A 452 32.31 23.42 3.03
CA GLN A 452 30.94 23.49 3.54
C GLN A 452 30.59 22.21 4.28
N GLY A 453 29.61 22.28 5.17
CA GLY A 453 29.09 21.14 5.93
C GLY A 453 29.39 21.18 7.42
N PHE A 454 30.38 21.98 7.82
CA PHE A 454 30.63 22.33 9.22
C PHE A 454 30.88 23.83 9.38
N VAL A 455 30.54 24.38 10.53
CA VAL A 455 30.96 25.70 11.00
C VAL A 455 31.87 25.53 12.21
N ALA A 456 33.11 26.01 12.12
CA ALA A 456 34.08 25.96 13.22
C ALA A 456 34.63 27.36 13.46
N SER A 457 34.43 27.92 14.65
CA SER A 457 34.81 29.32 14.99
C SER A 457 34.31 30.34 13.95
N GLY A 458 33.03 30.20 13.55
CA GLY A 458 32.36 31.10 12.62
C GLY A 458 32.87 31.04 11.17
N THR A 459 33.51 29.95 10.76
CA THR A 459 33.95 29.75 9.36
C THR A 459 33.55 28.37 8.87
N ASP A 460 33.07 28.33 7.62
CA ASP A 460 32.67 27.11 6.95
C ASP A 460 33.88 26.26 6.55
N THR A 461 33.76 24.95 6.72
CA THR A 461 34.79 23.95 6.38
C THR A 461 34.13 22.63 5.98
N ASP A 462 34.82 21.82 5.17
CA ASP A 462 34.41 20.44 4.81
C ASP A 462 35.05 19.37 5.70
N GLU A 463 36.02 19.74 6.52
CA GLU A 463 36.70 18.82 7.44
C GLU A 463 37.07 19.51 8.76
N VAL A 464 36.75 18.84 9.86
CA VAL A 464 37.17 19.18 11.23
C VAL A 464 37.95 17.97 11.78
N VAL A 465 39.07 18.22 12.44
CA VAL A 465 39.88 17.17 13.05
C VAL A 465 40.12 17.49 14.53
N MET A 466 40.03 16.45 15.35
CA MET A 466 40.38 16.50 16.76
C MET A 466 41.68 15.75 16.98
N ALA A 467 42.63 16.35 17.71
CA ALA A 467 43.91 15.74 18.06
C ALA A 467 44.20 15.91 19.55
N ILE A 468 44.80 14.89 20.18
CA ILE A 468 45.16 14.90 21.61
C ILE A 468 46.69 14.86 21.79
N ASN A 469 47.20 15.50 22.84
CA ASN A 469 48.55 15.36 23.36
C ASN A 469 48.49 15.30 24.91
N GLU A 470 49.64 15.10 25.57
CA GLU A 470 49.74 14.97 27.03
C GLU A 470 49.10 16.12 27.84
N SER A 471 49.00 17.31 27.25
CA SER A 471 48.59 18.54 27.92
C SER A 471 47.29 19.15 27.41
N GLU A 472 46.82 18.77 26.23
CA GLU A 472 45.63 19.36 25.62
C GLU A 472 44.98 18.49 24.54
N ILE A 473 43.72 18.82 24.27
CA ILE A 473 42.93 18.36 23.14
C ILE A 473 42.71 19.56 22.25
N THR A 474 43.02 19.44 20.97
CA THR A 474 42.96 20.51 19.98
C THR A 474 41.95 20.15 18.91
N PHE A 475 41.20 21.15 18.46
CA PHE A 475 40.29 21.06 17.33
C PHE A 475 40.80 21.97 16.24
N SER A 476 40.94 21.41 15.03
CA SER A 476 41.41 22.11 13.86
C SER A 476 40.43 21.95 12.71
N ARG A 477 40.31 22.97 11.86
CA ARG A 477 39.50 22.94 10.65
C ARG A 477 40.40 23.00 9.43
N LYS A 478 39.98 22.39 8.33
CA LYS A 478 40.68 22.54 7.06
C LYS A 478 40.51 23.96 6.50
N GLU A 479 41.56 24.50 5.91
CA GLU A 479 41.50 25.79 5.18
C GLU A 479 40.67 25.67 3.90
N GLN A 480 39.85 26.70 3.61
CA GLN A 480 39.00 26.73 2.41
C GLN A 480 39.81 26.66 1.10
N ASP A 481 40.94 27.37 1.03
CA ASP A 481 41.79 27.40 -0.16
C ASP A 481 43.05 26.52 -0.03
N GLY A 482 43.10 25.65 0.99
CA GLY A 482 44.31 24.98 1.44
C GLY A 482 44.15 23.51 1.79
N ASN A 483 45.27 22.87 2.08
CA ASN A 483 45.32 21.52 2.67
C ASN A 483 45.78 21.55 4.12
N GLU A 484 45.93 22.75 4.70
CA GLU A 484 46.36 22.91 6.08
C GLU A 484 45.17 22.83 7.03
N PHE A 485 45.43 22.28 8.23
CA PHE A 485 44.47 22.24 9.32
C PHE A 485 44.87 23.29 10.35
N ILE A 486 44.03 24.31 10.54
CA ILE A 486 44.26 25.40 11.49
C ILE A 486 43.50 25.10 12.77
N GLN A 487 44.21 25.12 13.90
CA GLN A 487 43.60 25.06 15.22
C GLN A 487 42.63 26.23 15.46
N PHE A 488 41.41 25.94 15.92
CA PHE A 488 40.41 26.95 16.27
C PHE A 488 39.92 26.85 17.72
N ALA A 489 40.12 25.71 18.38
CA ALA A 489 39.77 25.51 19.79
C ALA A 489 40.74 24.53 20.47
N ASN A 490 40.89 24.64 21.79
CA ASN A 490 41.61 23.66 22.59
C ASN A 490 41.07 23.55 24.01
N VAL A 491 41.32 22.39 24.62
CA VAL A 491 40.93 22.04 25.98
C VAL A 491 42.17 21.56 26.72
N SER A 492 42.56 22.25 27.79
CA SER A 492 43.68 21.82 28.62
C SER A 492 43.33 20.55 29.40
N ILE A 493 44.24 19.58 29.40
CA ILE A 493 44.18 18.35 30.20
C ILE A 493 44.93 18.63 31.51
N PRO A 494 44.25 18.75 32.67
CA PRO A 494 44.93 19.03 33.93
C PRO A 494 45.92 17.92 34.29
N GLY A 495 47.16 18.29 34.60
CA GLY A 495 48.17 17.36 35.13
C GLY A 495 47.99 17.15 36.64
N GLY A 496 47.84 15.88 37.07
CA GLY A 496 47.84 15.47 38.49
C GLY A 496 46.49 14.98 39.05
N GLU A 497 46.53 14.27 40.19
CA GLU A 497 45.37 13.70 40.92
C GLU A 497 44.43 14.74 41.56
N GLN A 498 44.29 15.94 40.98
CA GLN A 498 43.53 17.04 41.56
C GLN A 498 42.14 17.14 40.91
N ASN A 499 41.10 16.94 41.75
CA ASN A 499 39.67 17.21 41.59
C ASN A 499 39.00 16.92 40.24
N PHE A 500 37.93 16.13 40.32
CA PHE A 500 36.98 15.66 39.30
C PHE A 500 36.37 16.76 38.42
N VAL A 501 37.18 17.46 37.61
CA VAL A 501 36.71 18.41 36.60
C VAL A 501 36.89 17.72 35.26
N MET A 502 35.80 17.17 34.70
CA MET A 502 35.80 16.74 33.30
C MET A 502 35.92 18.01 32.44
N PRO A 503 36.97 18.17 31.63
CA PRO A 503 37.01 19.26 30.68
C PRO A 503 35.83 19.12 29.71
N GLN A 504 35.05 20.17 29.56
CA GLN A 504 33.86 20.24 28.71
C GLN A 504 33.90 21.50 27.86
N MET A 505 33.49 21.37 26.61
CA MET A 505 33.21 22.48 25.72
C MET A 505 31.85 22.26 25.07
N ASN A 506 31.05 23.31 25.03
CA ASN A 506 29.78 23.29 24.32
C ASN A 506 29.99 23.89 22.96
N ASP A 507 29.23 23.43 21.97
CA ASP A 507 29.23 23.99 20.62
C ASP A 507 30.65 24.13 20.06
N VAL A 508 31.50 23.11 20.24
CA VAL A 508 32.91 23.21 19.81
C VAL A 508 33.00 23.46 18.31
N PHE A 509 32.13 22.81 17.53
CA PHE A 509 31.84 23.11 16.14
C PHE A 509 30.40 22.67 15.85
N THR A 510 29.90 22.97 14.65
CA THR A 510 28.52 22.69 14.26
C THR A 510 28.50 21.90 12.97
N PHE A 511 27.69 20.86 12.88
CA PHE A 511 27.27 20.30 11.59
C PHE A 511 26.27 21.27 10.97
N ASP A 512 26.62 21.81 9.80
CA ASP A 512 25.85 22.85 9.14
C ASP A 512 25.46 22.41 7.73
N TYR A 513 24.16 22.28 7.49
CA TYR A 513 23.63 21.93 6.18
C TYR A 513 22.26 22.53 5.98
N LYS A 514 22.15 23.48 5.04
CA LYS A 514 20.92 24.25 4.76
C LYS A 514 20.38 24.92 6.04
N SER A 515 19.25 24.46 6.58
CA SER A 515 18.64 24.98 7.82
C SER A 515 19.07 24.19 9.05
N SER A 516 19.66 23.00 8.88
CA SER A 516 20.19 22.19 9.98
C SER A 516 21.48 22.78 10.51
N SER A 517 21.48 23.09 11.80
CA SER A 517 22.64 23.54 12.56
C SER A 517 22.70 22.74 13.85
N ILE A 518 23.49 21.65 13.85
CA ILE A 518 23.59 20.73 14.98
C ILE A 518 24.93 20.93 15.70
N PRO A 519 24.94 21.60 16.86
CA PRO A 519 26.17 21.77 17.64
C PRO A 519 26.72 20.43 18.13
N VAL A 520 28.04 20.41 18.28
CA VAL A 520 28.78 19.29 18.86
C VAL A 520 29.32 19.69 20.22
N ASP A 521 28.86 19.00 21.25
CA ASP A 521 29.42 19.12 22.59
C ASP A 521 30.55 18.12 22.80
N PHE A 522 31.52 18.52 23.61
CA PHE A 522 32.69 17.72 23.92
C PHE A 522 32.85 17.54 25.43
N ALA A 523 33.16 16.31 25.85
CA ALA A 523 33.54 16.00 27.23
C ALA A 523 34.66 14.96 27.28
N TYR A 524 35.61 15.11 28.21
CA TYR A 524 36.71 14.16 28.41
C TYR A 524 36.96 13.84 29.89
N SER A 525 37.43 12.63 30.16
CA SER A 525 37.80 12.15 31.49
C SER A 525 39.22 11.62 31.49
N ASN A 526 40.13 12.38 32.12
CA ASN A 526 41.53 11.99 32.31
C ASN A 526 41.72 10.71 33.16
N ASN A 527 40.69 10.32 33.92
CA ASN A 527 40.74 9.14 34.79
C ASN A 527 40.53 7.85 34.03
N THR A 528 39.66 7.90 33.02
CA THR A 528 39.32 6.76 32.17
C THR A 528 40.02 6.83 30.82
N ASN A 529 40.66 7.96 30.50
CA ASN A 529 41.16 8.32 29.17
C ASN A 529 40.10 8.22 28.07
N LYS A 530 38.83 8.46 28.42
CA LYS A 530 37.68 8.38 27.52
C LYS A 530 36.98 9.72 27.40
N GLY A 531 36.33 9.96 26.28
CA GLY A 531 35.47 11.12 26.11
C GLY A 531 34.27 10.85 25.22
N ASN A 532 33.40 11.84 25.16
CA ASN A 532 32.17 11.83 24.39
C ASN A 532 32.11 13.05 23.47
N LEU A 533 31.57 12.83 22.30
CA LEU A 533 31.06 13.87 21.40
C LEU A 533 29.55 13.71 21.34
N THR A 534 28.80 14.78 21.61
CA THR A 534 27.34 14.74 21.55
C THR A 534 26.87 15.62 20.41
N LEU A 535 26.13 15.04 19.47
CA LEU A 535 25.34 15.80 18.51
C LEU A 535 24.10 16.28 19.26
N ASP A 536 24.06 17.57 19.58
CA ASP A 536 22.98 18.16 20.38
C ASP A 536 21.88 18.74 19.49
N PHE A 537 20.71 18.10 19.55
CA PHE A 537 19.50 18.56 18.86
C PHE A 537 18.63 19.45 19.76
N GLY A 538 19.15 19.86 20.92
CA GLY A 538 18.48 20.73 21.87
C GLY A 538 18.58 22.22 21.53
N THR A 539 17.80 23.03 22.24
CA THR A 539 17.89 24.50 22.14
C THR A 539 19.02 25.01 23.05
N ALA A 540 20.21 25.18 22.47
CA ALA A 540 21.34 26.09 22.77
C ALA A 540 21.78 26.47 24.23
N ASP A 541 21.18 25.99 25.33
CA ASP A 541 21.41 26.61 26.65
C ASP A 541 21.84 25.68 27.81
N ALA A 542 22.16 24.39 27.58
CA ALA A 542 22.82 23.57 28.60
C ALA A 542 23.50 22.32 28.03
N VAL A 543 24.66 21.92 28.60
CA VAL A 543 25.21 20.55 28.48
C VAL A 543 24.23 19.59 29.12
N THR A 544 23.21 19.21 28.37
CA THR A 544 22.32 18.14 28.75
C THR A 544 22.38 17.11 27.66
N VAL A 545 23.23 16.12 27.87
CA VAL A 545 23.15 14.77 27.27
C VAL A 545 21.74 14.15 27.37
N ASN A 546 20.82 14.80 28.08
CA ASN A 546 19.44 14.43 28.34
C ASN A 546 18.42 15.00 27.33
N THR A 547 18.83 15.80 26.32
CA THR A 547 17.90 16.19 25.24
C THR A 547 17.50 14.97 24.38
N ASP A 548 16.18 14.75 24.25
CA ASP A 548 15.61 13.69 23.42
C ASP A 548 16.04 13.84 21.95
N GLY A 549 16.55 12.75 21.36
CA GLY A 549 17.09 12.73 20.02
C GLY A 549 18.62 12.86 19.92
N ASN A 550 19.32 13.23 21.00
CA ASN A 550 20.78 13.39 20.98
C ASN A 550 21.50 12.07 20.67
N VAL A 551 22.62 12.18 19.95
CA VAL A 551 23.49 11.05 19.63
C VAL A 551 24.85 11.28 20.29
N VAL A 552 25.29 10.32 21.08
CA VAL A 552 26.56 10.38 21.84
C VAL A 552 27.53 9.37 21.25
N ILE A 553 28.65 9.86 20.73
CA ILE A 553 29.76 9.08 20.16
C ILE A 553 30.87 9.03 21.20
N GLN A 554 31.30 7.83 21.60
CA GLN A 554 32.43 7.65 22.50
C GLN A 554 33.75 7.53 21.76
N PHE A 555 34.83 7.91 22.44
CA PHE A 555 36.19 7.69 21.97
C PHE A 555 37.12 7.40 23.15
N GLU A 556 38.18 6.64 22.88
CA GLU A 556 39.23 6.33 23.85
C GLU A 556 40.62 6.78 23.37
N ASN A 557 41.48 7.07 24.35
CA ASN A 557 42.90 7.28 24.19
C ASN A 557 43.70 6.30 25.06
N ASP A 558 44.66 5.59 24.46
CA ASP A 558 45.48 4.55 25.11
C ASP A 558 46.67 5.16 25.90
N THR A 559 47.24 6.28 25.45
CA THR A 559 48.56 6.76 25.95
C THR A 559 48.66 8.25 26.23
N LYS A 560 47.52 8.97 26.37
CA LYS A 560 47.44 10.43 26.52
C LYS A 560 48.04 11.24 25.36
N ASN A 561 48.46 10.61 24.27
CA ASN A 561 49.15 11.28 23.16
C ASN A 561 48.56 11.02 21.77
N SER A 562 47.56 10.15 21.66
CA SER A 562 46.89 9.81 20.40
C SER A 562 45.50 9.24 20.65
N PHE A 563 44.55 9.44 19.73
CA PHE A 563 43.33 8.64 19.72
C PHE A 563 43.64 7.18 19.34
N THR A 564 42.90 6.25 19.93
CA THR A 564 43.12 4.82 19.70
C THR A 564 42.08 4.24 18.76
N TYR A 565 40.81 4.52 19.04
CA TYR A 565 39.63 4.06 18.28
C TYR A 565 38.39 4.91 18.63
N LEU A 566 37.33 4.79 17.83
CA LEU A 566 35.98 5.24 18.17
C LEU A 566 35.33 4.15 19.03
N GLY A 567 35.01 4.44 20.30
CA GLY A 567 34.39 3.48 21.23
C GLY A 567 34.85 3.56 22.69
N ASP A 568 34.22 2.74 23.55
CA ASP A 568 34.44 2.61 25.00
C ASP A 568 35.41 1.47 25.38
N SER A 569 35.76 0.55 24.47
CA SER A 569 36.73 -0.52 24.75
C SER A 569 37.43 -1.00 23.49
N ASP A 570 38.61 -1.62 23.64
CA ASP A 570 39.55 -1.88 22.55
C ASP A 570 38.90 -2.56 21.35
N SER A 571 39.17 -2.00 20.17
CA SER A 571 38.53 -2.37 18.91
C SER A 571 38.47 -3.89 18.73
N ASP A 572 37.26 -4.40 18.43
CA ASP A 572 36.95 -5.69 17.80
C ASP A 572 36.32 -6.82 18.65
N THR A 573 35.89 -6.61 19.91
CA THR A 573 35.05 -7.65 20.58
C THR A 573 33.82 -7.18 21.36
N THR A 574 33.76 -5.92 21.80
CA THR A 574 32.64 -5.40 22.58
C THR A 574 32.14 -4.09 21.99
N THR A 575 31.13 -4.16 21.11
CA THR A 575 30.41 -3.00 20.57
C THR A 575 29.43 -2.46 21.61
N ALA A 576 29.88 -2.21 22.83
CA ALA A 576 29.02 -1.80 23.93
C ALA A 576 29.33 -0.36 24.28
N ILE A 577 28.29 0.48 24.28
CA ILE A 577 28.32 1.88 24.73
C ILE A 577 29.12 2.82 23.79
N ASP A 578 29.61 2.37 22.65
CA ASP A 578 30.36 3.18 21.66
C ASP A 578 29.53 4.31 21.05
N LEU A 579 28.26 4.03 20.78
CA LEU A 579 27.27 4.95 20.27
C LEU A 579 25.98 4.80 21.06
N ARG A 580 25.46 5.93 21.54
CA ARG A 580 24.21 5.97 22.30
C ARG A 580 23.23 6.97 21.71
N TYR A 581 21.97 6.59 21.73
CA TYR A 581 20.84 7.44 21.38
C TYR A 581 20.08 7.82 22.64
N ASN A 582 19.83 9.11 22.83
CA ASN A 582 18.97 9.55 23.90
C ASN A 582 17.50 9.50 23.47
N HIS A 583 16.71 8.73 24.21
CA HIS A 583 15.26 8.76 24.11
C HIS A 583 14.64 9.13 25.47
N MET A 584 13.89 10.23 25.50
CA MET A 584 13.17 10.73 26.67
C MET A 584 14.05 10.86 27.94
N GLY A 585 15.29 11.31 27.78
CA GLY A 585 16.24 11.51 28.87
C GLY A 585 17.00 10.25 29.31
N THR A 586 16.87 9.14 28.57
CA THR A 586 17.60 7.90 28.80
C THR A 586 18.51 7.59 27.62
N LEU A 587 19.80 7.34 27.89
CA LEU A 587 20.76 6.93 26.87
C LEU A 587 20.66 5.41 26.62
N TYR A 588 20.32 5.05 25.39
CA TYR A 588 20.27 3.67 24.91
C TYR A 588 21.48 3.37 24.05
N ASP A 589 22.12 2.23 24.31
CA ASP A 589 23.21 1.73 23.48
C ASP A 589 22.69 1.21 22.14
N ILE A 590 23.23 1.75 21.05
CA ILE A 590 22.87 1.38 19.66
C ILE A 590 24.08 0.86 18.87
N SER A 591 25.21 0.65 19.54
CA SER A 591 26.49 0.23 18.96
C SER A 591 26.42 -1.15 18.28
N GLY A 592 25.64 -2.07 18.85
CA GLY A 592 25.50 -3.43 18.34
C GLY A 592 24.49 -3.62 17.20
N LYS A 593 23.88 -2.55 16.68
CA LYS A 593 22.84 -2.64 15.64
C LYS A 593 23.45 -2.81 14.24
N GLU A 594 22.90 -3.73 13.46
CA GLU A 594 23.41 -4.10 12.12
C GLU A 594 22.71 -3.38 10.97
N GLU A 595 21.53 -2.82 11.24
CA GLU A 595 20.74 -2.10 10.25
C GLU A 595 20.94 -0.58 10.39
N ASN A 596 20.62 0.16 9.34
CA ASN A 596 20.55 1.62 9.41
C ASN A 596 19.48 2.02 10.42
N LEU A 597 19.71 3.11 11.14
CA LEU A 597 18.79 3.62 12.16
C LEU A 597 18.43 5.07 11.86
N ARG A 598 17.20 5.48 12.18
CA ARG A 598 16.76 6.87 12.07
C ARG A 598 16.39 7.45 13.43
N THR A 599 16.98 8.58 13.77
CA THR A 599 16.66 9.34 14.99
C THR A 599 15.35 10.11 14.87
N LYS A 600 14.87 10.67 15.99
CA LYS A 600 13.71 11.57 16.03
C LYS A 600 13.79 12.76 15.07
N HIS A 601 14.99 13.30 14.85
CA HIS A 601 15.24 14.50 14.04
C HIS A 601 15.66 14.17 12.61
N GLY A 602 15.39 12.93 12.17
CA GLY A 602 15.65 12.48 10.81
C GLY A 602 17.08 12.04 10.52
N LEU A 603 18.06 12.32 11.40
CA LEU A 603 19.44 11.83 11.23
C LEU A 603 19.45 10.31 11.02
N VAL A 604 20.06 9.86 9.92
CA VAL A 604 20.27 8.44 9.62
C VAL A 604 21.68 8.06 10.07
N ILE A 605 21.79 6.95 10.79
CA ILE A 605 23.05 6.35 11.24
C ILE A 605 23.19 5.04 10.47
N TYR A 606 24.24 4.92 9.67
CA TYR A 606 24.43 3.74 8.82
C TYR A 606 25.15 2.63 9.58
N ASP A 607 24.53 1.44 9.62
CA ASP A 607 25.08 0.19 10.20
C ASP A 607 26.08 0.43 11.35
N PRO A 608 25.60 0.82 12.54
CA PRO A 608 26.45 1.19 13.66
C PRO A 608 27.51 0.14 13.99
N LYS A 609 27.15 -1.15 13.94
CA LYS A 609 28.06 -2.24 14.29
C LYS A 609 29.22 -2.37 13.30
N SER A 610 28.94 -2.40 12.00
CA SER A 610 30.01 -2.60 11.01
C SER A 610 30.88 -1.36 10.89
N THR A 611 30.30 -0.16 10.94
CA THR A 611 31.05 1.09 10.86
C THR A 611 32.01 1.21 12.05
N GLN A 612 31.56 0.95 13.27
CA GLN A 612 32.42 0.99 14.46
C GLN A 612 33.55 -0.04 14.45
N SER A 613 33.30 -1.27 13.95
CA SER A 613 34.38 -2.27 13.80
C SER A 613 35.52 -1.81 12.88
N SER A 614 35.22 -0.83 12.01
CA SER A 614 36.19 -0.20 11.10
C SER A 614 36.71 1.15 11.58
N ASP A 615 36.46 1.52 12.84
CA ASP A 615 36.88 2.80 13.40
C ASP A 615 36.31 4.00 12.63
N SER A 616 35.12 3.81 12.05
CA SER A 616 34.39 4.75 11.21
C SER A 616 32.96 4.91 11.69
N LEU A 617 32.33 6.04 11.45
CA LEU A 617 30.89 6.23 11.61
C LEU A 617 30.38 7.05 10.44
N LYS A 618 29.31 6.56 9.82
CA LYS A 618 28.65 7.25 8.70
C LYS A 618 27.27 7.69 9.14
N ILE A 619 26.96 8.96 8.88
CA ILE A 619 25.66 9.54 9.18
C ILE A 619 25.16 10.37 8.00
N ALA A 620 23.84 10.55 7.89
CA ALA A 620 23.22 11.48 6.95
C ALA A 620 22.25 12.41 7.68
N LEU A 621 22.42 13.72 7.46
CA LEU A 621 21.67 14.79 8.11
C LEU A 621 20.65 15.39 7.12
N PRO A 622 19.36 15.50 7.48
CA PRO A 622 18.41 16.27 6.68
C PRO A 622 18.82 17.75 6.59
N GLY A 623 18.33 18.43 5.57
CA GLY A 623 18.47 19.87 5.38
C GLY A 623 17.73 20.71 6.40
N ASP A 624 16.72 20.15 7.07
CA ASP A 624 16.04 20.76 8.20
C ASP A 624 15.72 19.71 9.29
N ALA A 625 16.70 19.44 10.15
CA ALA A 625 16.58 18.46 11.22
C ALA A 625 15.63 18.91 12.34
N VAL A 626 15.44 20.22 12.53
CA VAL A 626 14.57 20.78 13.56
C VAL A 626 13.09 20.68 13.14
N ASP A 627 12.80 20.83 11.84
CA ASP A 627 11.46 20.72 11.26
C ASP A 627 11.27 19.43 10.43
N TYR A 628 12.05 18.38 10.74
CA TYR A 628 11.91 17.08 10.09
C TYR A 628 10.63 16.39 10.57
N LYS A 629 9.59 16.44 9.73
CA LYS A 629 8.22 16.08 10.08
C LYS A 629 7.62 15.11 9.08
N ALA A 630 6.71 14.29 9.55
CA ALA A 630 5.86 13.44 8.73
C ALA A 630 4.60 14.18 8.31
N LEU A 631 4.21 14.05 7.06
CA LEU A 631 2.93 14.53 6.56
C LEU A 631 1.90 13.40 6.68
N VAL A 632 0.95 13.57 7.59
CA VAL A 632 -0.16 12.63 7.79
C VAL A 632 -1.46 13.32 7.40
N ARG A 633 -2.33 12.62 6.67
CA ARG A 633 -3.65 13.13 6.29
C ARG A 633 -4.76 12.20 6.73
N VAL A 634 -5.85 12.78 7.20
CA VAL A 634 -7.13 12.08 7.35
C VAL A 634 -8.12 12.62 6.33
N ALA A 635 -8.51 11.78 5.38
CA ALA A 635 -9.38 12.20 4.28
C ALA A 635 -10.29 11.09 3.78
N ARG A 636 -11.43 11.48 3.22
CA ARG A 636 -12.28 10.57 2.45
C ARG A 636 -11.65 10.28 1.09
N PRO A 637 -11.69 9.03 0.59
CA PRO A 637 -11.43 8.76 -0.81
C PRO A 637 -12.34 9.60 -1.70
N LYS A 638 -11.82 10.09 -2.83
CA LYS A 638 -12.68 10.62 -3.88
C LYS A 638 -13.61 9.51 -4.35
N GLU A 639 -14.85 9.88 -4.63
CA GLU A 639 -15.74 8.99 -5.36
C GLU A 639 -15.14 8.73 -6.74
N GLY A 640 -14.45 7.61 -6.90
CA GLY A 640 -14.49 6.92 -8.18
C GLY A 640 -15.96 6.58 -8.40
N THR A 641 -16.57 7.00 -9.51
CA THR A 641 -17.96 6.70 -9.87
C THR A 641 -18.35 5.32 -9.36
N THR A 642 -19.16 5.27 -8.30
CA THR A 642 -19.87 4.08 -7.88
C THR A 642 -20.91 3.83 -8.96
N SER A 643 -20.52 3.14 -10.04
CA SER A 643 -21.50 2.56 -10.92
C SER A 643 -22.14 1.40 -10.16
N SER A 644 -23.37 1.65 -9.71
CA SER A 644 -24.47 0.72 -9.95
C SER A 644 -24.17 -0.10 -11.22
N GLY A 645 -24.14 -1.43 -11.05
CA GLY A 645 -23.89 -2.43 -12.08
C GLY A 645 -23.59 -1.90 -13.48
N THR A 646 -22.31 -1.70 -13.79
CA THR A 646 -21.83 -1.76 -15.17
C THR A 646 -20.58 -2.62 -15.17
N VAL A 647 -20.70 -3.75 -15.86
CA VAL A 647 -19.66 -4.77 -16.07
C VAL A 647 -18.30 -4.11 -16.29
N VAL A 648 -17.41 -4.20 -15.29
CA VAL A 648 -15.98 -4.07 -15.52
C VAL A 648 -15.62 -5.23 -16.42
N LYS A 649 -15.23 -4.95 -17.68
CA LYS A 649 -14.71 -5.97 -18.58
C LYS A 649 -13.53 -6.65 -17.90
N SER A 650 -13.69 -7.94 -17.61
CA SER A 650 -12.71 -8.83 -16.99
C SER A 650 -11.33 -8.65 -17.61
N ALA A 651 -10.28 -8.57 -16.79
CA ALA A 651 -8.91 -8.70 -17.25
C ALA A 651 -8.64 -10.14 -17.76
N SER A 652 -7.70 -10.30 -18.69
CA SER A 652 -7.24 -11.62 -19.15
C SER A 652 -6.55 -12.38 -18.01
N VAL A 653 -6.93 -13.65 -17.80
CA VAL A 653 -6.39 -14.50 -16.73
C VAL A 653 -5.06 -15.11 -17.19
N THR A 654 -4.06 -15.14 -16.31
CA THR A 654 -2.77 -15.77 -16.59
C THR A 654 -2.65 -17.12 -15.90
N MET A 655 -2.23 -18.17 -16.61
CA MET A 655 -2.12 -19.55 -16.09
C MET A 655 -0.85 -20.24 -16.61
N ARG A 656 -0.32 -21.24 -15.89
CA ARG A 656 0.70 -22.11 -16.49
C ARG A 656 0.04 -23.00 -17.56
N ASP A 657 0.80 -23.40 -18.56
CA ASP A 657 0.34 -24.32 -19.61
C ASP A 657 -0.06 -25.72 -19.06
N THR A 658 0.38 -26.07 -17.86
CA THR A 658 -0.04 -27.27 -17.11
C THR A 658 -1.41 -27.12 -16.46
N ASP A 659 -1.83 -25.91 -16.17
CA ASP A 659 -3.03 -25.62 -15.36
C ASP A 659 -4.28 -25.46 -16.24
N VAL A 660 -4.11 -25.43 -17.56
CA VAL A 660 -5.21 -25.33 -18.52
C VAL A 660 -5.55 -26.72 -19.06
N ALA A 661 -6.65 -27.29 -18.57
CA ALA A 661 -7.12 -28.61 -18.99
C ALA A 661 -7.69 -28.63 -20.42
N ASP A 662 -8.34 -27.54 -20.85
CA ASP A 662 -8.92 -27.40 -22.19
C ASP A 662 -8.66 -26.01 -22.76
N LEU A 663 -7.73 -25.91 -23.71
CA LEU A 663 -7.40 -24.66 -24.40
C LEU A 663 -8.52 -24.19 -25.32
N THR A 664 -9.42 -25.06 -25.78
CA THR A 664 -10.47 -24.71 -26.76
C THR A 664 -11.63 -23.92 -26.15
N ALA A 665 -11.72 -23.89 -24.81
CA ALA A 665 -12.70 -23.10 -24.06
C ALA A 665 -12.40 -21.58 -24.10
N TYR A 666 -11.18 -21.18 -24.46
CA TYR A 666 -10.71 -19.80 -24.33
C TYR A 666 -10.13 -19.22 -25.64
N ASN A 667 -10.07 -17.89 -25.72
CA ASN A 667 -9.08 -17.22 -26.56
C ASN A 667 -7.72 -17.37 -25.86
N VAL A 668 -6.72 -17.87 -26.55
CA VAL A 668 -5.44 -18.22 -25.92
C VAL A 668 -4.34 -17.29 -26.41
N VAL A 669 -3.51 -16.80 -25.50
CA VAL A 669 -2.24 -16.16 -25.84
C VAL A 669 -1.12 -17.01 -25.25
N ALA A 670 -0.46 -17.80 -26.08
CA ALA A 670 0.57 -18.75 -25.65
C ALA A 670 1.97 -18.18 -25.92
N VAL A 671 2.77 -18.00 -24.86
CA VAL A 671 4.13 -17.42 -24.93
C VAL A 671 5.15 -18.47 -24.46
N GLY A 672 6.13 -18.82 -25.29
CA GLY A 672 7.17 -19.77 -24.90
C GLY A 672 8.47 -19.70 -25.70
N GLY A 673 9.61 -19.48 -25.04
CA GLY A 673 10.95 -19.71 -25.58
C GLY A 673 12.03 -19.71 -24.48
N PRO A 674 13.13 -20.47 -24.63
CA PRO A 674 13.74 -20.96 -25.88
C PRO A 674 13.11 -22.23 -26.48
N CYS A 675 12.18 -22.86 -25.75
CA CYS A 675 11.44 -24.03 -26.21
C CYS A 675 9.95 -23.71 -26.33
N VAL A 676 9.30 -24.26 -27.36
CA VAL A 676 7.85 -24.13 -27.54
C VAL A 676 7.13 -24.79 -26.37
N ASN A 677 6.38 -24.02 -25.60
CA ASN A 677 5.63 -24.51 -24.44
C ASN A 677 4.55 -25.54 -24.84
N ARG A 678 3.99 -26.27 -23.87
CA ARG A 678 3.01 -27.34 -24.12
C ARG A 678 1.75 -26.82 -24.82
N ALA A 679 1.25 -25.64 -24.43
CA ALA A 679 0.05 -25.06 -25.01
C ALA A 679 0.26 -24.64 -26.49
N THR A 680 1.39 -24.00 -26.79
CA THR A 680 1.81 -23.64 -28.15
C THR A 680 2.00 -24.91 -28.99
N ARG A 681 2.64 -25.98 -28.46
CA ARG A 681 2.77 -27.27 -29.16
C ARG A 681 1.42 -27.92 -29.45
N GLN A 682 0.49 -27.89 -28.49
CA GLN A 682 -0.87 -28.40 -28.68
C GLN A 682 -1.60 -27.64 -29.79
N LEU A 683 -1.47 -26.31 -29.83
CA LEU A 683 -2.06 -25.45 -30.87
C LEU A 683 -1.36 -25.60 -32.24
N LEU A 684 -0.09 -26.01 -32.26
CA LEU A 684 0.68 -26.33 -33.47
C LEU A 684 0.53 -27.79 -33.95
N ASN A 685 -0.24 -28.62 -33.25
CA ASN A 685 -0.35 -30.07 -33.49
C ASN A 685 1.01 -30.82 -33.42
N MET A 686 1.89 -30.39 -32.52
CA MET A 686 3.18 -31.03 -32.23
C MET A 686 3.05 -32.00 -31.05
N ALA A 687 4.03 -32.88 -30.87
CA ALA A 687 4.08 -33.80 -29.71
C ALA A 687 4.20 -33.01 -28.39
N VAL A 688 3.26 -33.23 -27.46
CA VAL A 688 3.15 -32.48 -26.18
C VAL A 688 4.07 -33.00 -25.07
N ASP A 689 4.73 -34.14 -25.26
CA ASP A 689 5.57 -34.79 -24.23
C ASP A 689 7.09 -34.56 -24.40
N SER A 690 7.53 -33.79 -25.41
CA SER A 690 8.95 -33.48 -25.64
C SER A 690 9.18 -32.01 -25.99
N PRO A 691 10.11 -31.29 -25.33
CA PRO A 691 10.36 -29.88 -25.60
C PRO A 691 10.89 -29.68 -27.03
N ALA A 692 10.30 -28.73 -27.75
CA ALA A 692 10.69 -28.38 -29.12
C ALA A 692 11.48 -27.07 -29.09
N CYS A 693 12.82 -27.15 -29.15
CA CYS A 693 13.72 -26.00 -29.03
C CYS A 693 14.60 -25.86 -30.29
N GLY A 694 15.15 -24.68 -30.55
CA GLY A 694 16.05 -24.48 -31.70
C GLY A 694 15.39 -24.89 -33.02
N THR A 695 16.03 -25.75 -33.82
CA THR A 695 15.44 -26.24 -35.08
C THR A 695 14.15 -27.05 -34.89
N ASP A 696 14.00 -27.72 -33.74
CA ASP A 696 12.82 -28.55 -33.46
C ASP A 696 11.58 -27.71 -33.16
N SER A 697 11.76 -26.41 -32.83
CA SER A 697 10.68 -25.41 -32.71
C SER A 697 10.13 -24.92 -34.05
N GLY A 698 10.72 -25.33 -35.17
CA GLY A 698 10.40 -24.83 -36.51
C GLY A 698 11.06 -23.50 -36.87
N LEU A 699 11.94 -22.97 -36.01
CA LEU A 699 12.71 -21.74 -36.26
C LEU A 699 13.96 -22.03 -37.11
N THR A 700 14.34 -21.05 -37.96
CA THR A 700 15.38 -21.23 -38.99
C THR A 700 16.79 -20.82 -38.56
N GLY A 701 16.95 -20.10 -37.45
CA GLY A 701 18.25 -19.74 -36.89
C GLY A 701 18.16 -18.94 -35.59
N ALA A 702 19.31 -18.77 -34.93
CA ALA A 702 19.43 -17.96 -33.72
C ALA A 702 19.04 -16.50 -33.97
N GLY A 703 18.29 -15.90 -33.04
CA GLY A 703 17.77 -14.53 -33.16
C GLY A 703 16.39 -14.43 -33.80
N ASP A 704 15.80 -15.55 -34.24
CA ASP A 704 14.45 -15.62 -34.80
C ASP A 704 13.41 -15.84 -33.70
N ALA A 705 12.31 -15.10 -33.78
CA ALA A 705 11.06 -15.41 -33.09
C ALA A 705 9.88 -15.39 -34.07
N VAL A 706 8.79 -16.07 -33.73
CA VAL A 706 7.56 -16.11 -34.53
C VAL A 706 6.39 -15.58 -33.71
N VAL A 707 5.58 -14.77 -34.38
CA VAL A 707 4.25 -14.37 -33.91
C VAL A 707 3.24 -14.95 -34.89
N GLU A 708 2.32 -15.77 -34.39
CA GLU A 708 1.31 -16.44 -35.22
C GLU A 708 -0.09 -16.34 -34.60
N LEU A 709 -1.08 -16.00 -35.42
CA LEU A 709 -2.50 -15.95 -35.07
C LEU A 709 -3.22 -17.10 -35.78
N LYS A 710 -3.89 -17.97 -35.02
CA LYS A 710 -4.55 -19.19 -35.50
C LYS A 710 -5.98 -19.33 -34.95
N ALA A 711 -6.76 -20.18 -35.61
CA ALA A 711 -8.08 -20.59 -35.11
C ALA A 711 -7.91 -21.53 -33.90
N ASN A 712 -8.80 -21.36 -32.91
CA ASN A 712 -8.94 -22.27 -31.77
C ASN A 712 -10.41 -22.65 -31.62
N GLY A 713 -10.93 -23.48 -32.53
CA GLY A 713 -12.36 -23.76 -32.62
C GLY A 713 -13.17 -22.51 -32.99
N ALA A 714 -14.07 -22.07 -32.11
CA ALA A 714 -14.82 -20.82 -32.25
C ALA A 714 -14.08 -19.59 -31.67
N LYS A 715 -12.87 -19.79 -31.12
CA LYS A 715 -12.03 -18.76 -30.47
C LYS A 715 -10.75 -18.52 -31.27
N SER A 716 -9.92 -17.55 -30.85
CA SER A 716 -8.64 -17.22 -31.47
C SER A 716 -7.46 -17.59 -30.58
N ALA A 717 -6.33 -17.99 -31.18
CA ALA A 717 -5.08 -18.24 -30.47
C ALA A 717 -3.93 -17.39 -31.05
N LEU A 718 -3.24 -16.65 -30.20
CA LEU A 718 -1.99 -15.95 -30.53
C LEU A 718 -0.82 -16.71 -29.91
N LEU A 719 0.15 -17.07 -30.73
CA LEU A 719 1.30 -17.88 -30.37
C LEU A 719 2.56 -17.04 -30.54
N VAL A 720 3.42 -17.02 -29.53
CA VAL A 720 4.69 -16.28 -29.51
C VAL A 720 5.81 -17.21 -29.03
N TRP A 721 6.79 -17.48 -29.87
CA TRP A 721 7.96 -18.29 -29.49
C TRP A 721 9.24 -17.87 -30.19
N GLY A 722 10.38 -18.02 -29.52
CA GLY A 722 11.69 -17.60 -29.99
C GLY A 722 12.77 -18.65 -29.78
N TRP A 723 13.88 -18.51 -30.52
CA TRP A 723 15.01 -19.44 -30.47
C TRP A 723 15.72 -19.36 -29.12
N GLU A 724 15.89 -18.15 -28.60
CA GLU A 724 16.27 -17.86 -27.21
C GLU A 724 15.16 -17.12 -26.46
N ALA A 725 15.24 -17.06 -25.12
CA ALA A 725 14.28 -16.31 -24.30
C ALA A 725 14.21 -14.83 -24.69
N ASP A 726 15.35 -14.21 -25.01
CA ASP A 726 15.43 -12.83 -25.48
C ASP A 726 14.74 -12.63 -26.85
N ASP A 727 14.69 -13.67 -27.69
CA ASP A 727 14.03 -13.62 -28.99
C ASP A 727 12.52 -13.60 -28.81
N THR A 728 11.99 -14.46 -27.92
CA THR A 728 10.58 -14.44 -27.51
C THR A 728 10.20 -13.08 -26.91
N ARG A 729 11.08 -12.52 -26.07
CA ARG A 729 10.87 -11.21 -25.45
C ARG A 729 10.86 -10.08 -26.49
N ARG A 730 11.71 -10.11 -27.52
CA ARG A 730 11.64 -9.12 -28.62
C ARG A 730 10.30 -9.16 -29.35
N ALA A 731 9.78 -10.35 -29.64
CA ALA A 731 8.45 -10.49 -30.21
C ALA A 731 7.35 -9.96 -29.27
N ALA A 732 7.47 -10.20 -27.97
CA ALA A 732 6.56 -9.69 -26.95
C ALA A 732 6.58 -8.15 -26.82
N VAL A 733 7.76 -7.53 -26.80
CA VAL A 733 7.93 -6.06 -26.79
C VAL A 733 7.30 -5.42 -28.03
N LEU A 734 7.35 -6.11 -29.17
CA LEU A 734 6.68 -5.63 -30.37
C LEU A 734 5.15 -5.70 -30.24
N LEU A 735 4.61 -6.79 -29.67
CA LEU A 735 3.16 -6.95 -29.40
C LEU A 735 2.65 -5.97 -28.34
N LYS A 736 3.47 -5.62 -27.35
CA LYS A 736 3.22 -4.55 -26.38
C LYS A 736 2.86 -3.22 -27.04
N ASN A 737 3.38 -2.98 -28.25
CA ASN A 737 3.23 -1.73 -29.00
C ASN A 737 2.44 -2.00 -30.31
N PRO A 738 1.11 -2.21 -30.24
CA PRO A 738 0.32 -2.69 -31.38
C PRO A 738 0.34 -1.76 -32.59
N ASP A 739 0.45 -0.44 -32.40
CA ASP A 739 0.56 0.52 -33.50
C ASP A 739 1.90 0.40 -34.24
N THR A 740 3.00 0.29 -33.48
CA THR A 740 4.34 0.02 -34.03
C THR A 740 4.41 -1.34 -34.72
N PHE A 741 3.75 -2.36 -34.18
CA PHE A 741 3.65 -3.67 -34.81
C PHE A 741 2.93 -3.60 -36.16
N LYS A 742 1.77 -2.93 -36.23
CA LYS A 742 1.04 -2.70 -37.48
C LYS A 742 1.85 -1.90 -38.50
N GLN A 743 2.60 -0.91 -38.04
CA GLN A 743 3.49 -0.15 -38.91
C GLN A 743 4.56 -1.07 -39.53
N LYS A 744 5.28 -1.86 -38.72
CA LYS A 744 6.30 -2.79 -39.23
C LYS A 744 5.73 -3.89 -40.12
N LEU A 745 4.52 -4.39 -39.84
CA LEU A 745 3.81 -5.30 -40.74
C LEU A 745 3.52 -4.65 -42.10
N THR A 746 3.13 -3.37 -42.10
CA THR A 746 2.84 -2.60 -43.32
C THR A 746 4.11 -2.39 -44.15
N GLU A 747 5.19 -1.98 -43.49
CA GLU A 747 6.51 -1.78 -44.12
C GLU A 747 7.06 -3.08 -44.73
N ALA A 748 6.81 -4.23 -44.08
CA ALA A 748 7.19 -5.55 -44.58
C ALA A 748 6.21 -6.14 -45.62
N GLY A 749 5.07 -5.51 -45.87
CA GLY A 749 4.03 -6.04 -46.77
C GLY A 749 3.33 -7.30 -46.24
N LYS A 750 3.19 -7.43 -44.92
CA LYS A 750 2.71 -8.62 -44.20
C LYS A 750 1.40 -8.42 -43.43
N THR A 751 0.67 -7.34 -43.67
CA THR A 751 -0.58 -7.00 -42.96
C THR A 751 -1.66 -8.09 -43.07
N ASP A 752 -1.65 -8.86 -44.16
CA ASP A 752 -2.63 -9.92 -44.43
C ASP A 752 -2.15 -11.32 -44.01
N GLN A 753 -0.97 -11.43 -43.39
CA GLN A 753 -0.42 -12.72 -42.96
C GLN A 753 -0.94 -13.11 -41.58
N THR A 754 -1.02 -14.41 -41.34
CA THR A 754 -1.36 -14.99 -40.04
C THR A 754 -0.12 -15.35 -39.21
N ALA A 755 1.08 -15.37 -39.81
CA ALA A 755 2.34 -15.62 -39.14
C ALA A 755 3.43 -14.70 -39.70
N VAL A 756 4.34 -14.22 -38.84
CA VAL A 756 5.53 -13.45 -39.24
C VAL A 756 6.74 -13.84 -38.39
N THR A 757 7.94 -13.66 -38.94
CA THR A 757 9.19 -13.80 -38.20
C THR A 757 9.66 -12.44 -37.69
N VAL A 758 9.97 -12.36 -36.40
CA VAL A 758 10.54 -11.20 -35.72
C VAL A 758 12.04 -11.42 -35.53
N LYS A 759 12.87 -10.46 -35.94
CA LYS A 759 14.33 -10.51 -35.80
C LYS A 759 14.86 -9.22 -35.15
N GLY A 760 16.00 -9.30 -34.47
CA GLY A 760 16.66 -8.12 -33.88
C GLY A 760 17.86 -8.51 -33.03
N THR A 761 18.69 -7.53 -32.66
CA THR A 761 19.89 -7.74 -31.81
C THR A 761 19.73 -7.17 -30.40
N ASP A 762 18.68 -6.40 -30.14
CA ASP A 762 18.36 -5.80 -28.84
C ASP A 762 16.83 -5.66 -28.64
N LEU A 763 16.41 -5.19 -27.46
CA LEU A 763 14.99 -4.98 -27.11
C LEU A 763 14.43 -3.62 -27.57
N SER A 764 15.21 -2.79 -28.29
CA SER A 764 14.72 -1.50 -28.79
C SER A 764 13.76 -1.69 -29.96
N LEU A 765 12.63 -0.96 -29.95
CA LEU A 765 11.66 -1.02 -31.06
C LEU A 765 12.28 -0.62 -32.41
N SER A 766 13.32 0.21 -32.41
CA SER A 766 14.09 0.57 -33.60
C SER A 766 14.93 -0.59 -34.15
N GLY A 767 15.47 -1.46 -33.28
CA GLY A 767 16.32 -2.60 -33.64
C GLY A 767 15.55 -3.87 -34.05
N ILE A 768 14.24 -3.91 -33.81
CA ILE A 768 13.36 -5.04 -34.14
C ILE A 768 12.83 -4.93 -35.57
N THR A 769 12.85 -6.01 -36.35
CA THR A 769 12.34 -6.09 -37.73
C THR A 769 11.36 -7.24 -37.91
N VAL A 770 10.46 -7.12 -38.88
CA VAL A 770 9.46 -8.13 -39.25
C VAL A 770 9.74 -8.63 -40.66
N ALA A 771 9.77 -9.95 -40.86
CA ALA A 771 10.11 -10.62 -42.13
C ALA A 771 9.01 -11.56 -42.61
#